data_AF-A0A1Y1LYC1-F1
#
_entry.id   AF-A0A1Y1LYC1-F1
#
_cell.length_a   1.000
_cell.length_b   1.000
_cell.length_c   1.000
_cell.angle_alpha   90.00
_cell.angle_beta   90.00
_cell.angle_gamma   90.00
#
_symmetry.space_group_name_H-M   'P 1'
#
loop_
_entity.id
_entity.type
_entity.pdbx_description
1 polymer ?
#
loop_
_entity_poly.entity_id
_entity_poly.type
_entity_poly.pdbx_seq_one_letter_code
_entity_poly.pdbx_strand_id
1 'polypeptide(L)'
;VVDEERMINEPEFAFEEYPNTLLIETIAPDDMTEAEEIVVGKPKELDKKYTETLAIISPYYLYTGTPPFGYGTQASKVAETVLRAYSFNLKKKNRVLQVGPYEIERLQWEKEDGKFPHHETHGNFVPAELRLMVESFLKRHHAQVDDCAEKTIKEALEKNSDVLTAGRQTHCPFRSQSVTAASAYKYFFDYLTENTGLTGLTCLEWIRAICLTLENETLSHVSLEEKWAEKVKYNRVTKQRVKVHTRTTRRVKTTTKGKENVRKVALHYYTQFASYLKHKERAKKDRRAIASATMGLRMFLRIIEQFHLHLAKVIPGSTISIGGEEKKAKITNNLANDSLNHEVADTTTQGTEDATKWNECLSPGSFALMHRLLFEDSIRAKLGLPRSNEYGRLFSRVAVTGNFMMAIKSIQIGQGTQIRDQEHYSRLEWRDEHIPYMNDQTKEWYQKVSPLMTPDRQYVRASPGMLMGMLNAGSTTLGLLAANHRMNGDTMKVVTLRSSDDSMSLYLASSPHLNRRCIEMNRQNLSLIAINLSTSKTILMKKGIGEYTSWYIDEKFISQYGVETSAIRPQGKNPADDFYSIAKGTASSLQTLTVNPLGASVRLRLGIAGVRRLWRIKREIGKREGVSDKVLLLSDGGKSPWTCMNSHLEETSLREHHAESECERNYLLRVRNPENPFSEEPTPEVAFSKEMGTLVMEITETPRTVFHFTKRSNRTFGGPNQQEQAIEERSYGELLDIIRSVDPTTTIEYPKSGTNIADHLIALLETESIGIGLDEEESEMLQKAINKLKGIEDDDQVDSLDDDWDNL
;
A
#
# COMPACT_ATOMS: atom_id res chain seq x y z
N VAL A 1 -24.19 -34.05 -45.78
CA VAL A 1 -23.11 -33.77 -46.74
C VAL A 1 -23.25 -32.33 -47.16
N VAL A 2 -22.12 -31.64 -47.24
CA VAL A 2 -21.87 -30.23 -47.59
C VAL A 2 -21.82 -29.26 -46.40
N ASP A 3 -20.59 -28.77 -46.22
CA ASP A 3 -20.09 -27.65 -45.42
C ASP A 3 -20.83 -26.34 -45.67
N GLU A 4 -20.84 -25.45 -44.67
CA GLU A 4 -20.38 -24.06 -44.84
C GLU A 4 -20.31 -23.34 -43.49
N GLU A 5 -19.15 -22.73 -43.26
CA GLU A 5 -18.78 -21.89 -42.13
C GLU A 5 -19.75 -20.71 -41.95
N ARG A 6 -20.52 -20.70 -40.86
CA ARG A 6 -21.15 -19.48 -40.37
C ARG A 6 -20.16 -18.72 -39.48
N MET A 7 -19.46 -17.79 -40.11
CA MET A 7 -18.84 -16.64 -39.45
C MET A 7 -19.83 -16.01 -38.48
N ILE A 8 -19.51 -16.07 -37.19
CA ILE A 8 -20.18 -15.29 -36.16
C ILE A 8 -19.66 -13.86 -36.34
N ASN A 9 -20.47 -13.02 -36.98
CA ASN A 9 -20.23 -11.58 -37.05
C ASN A 9 -20.05 -11.06 -35.62
N GLU A 10 -18.82 -10.64 -35.29
CA GLU A 10 -18.57 -9.75 -34.16
C GLU A 10 -19.44 -8.49 -34.34
N PRO A 11 -20.09 -7.97 -33.30
CA PRO A 11 -20.72 -6.67 -33.40
C PRO A 11 -19.60 -5.65 -33.59
N GLU A 12 -19.46 -5.11 -34.80
CA GLU A 12 -18.74 -3.86 -35.04
C GLU A 12 -19.38 -2.80 -34.16
N PHE A 13 -18.78 -2.54 -33.00
CA PHE A 13 -18.97 -1.30 -32.28
C PHE A 13 -18.31 -0.20 -33.11
N ALA A 14 -19.00 0.24 -34.16
CA ALA A 14 -18.73 1.53 -34.77
C ALA A 14 -18.93 2.57 -33.66
N PHE A 15 -17.83 3.16 -33.18
CA PHE A 15 -17.92 4.40 -32.42
C PHE A 15 -18.52 5.43 -33.39
N GLU A 16 -19.78 5.79 -33.19
CA GLU A 16 -20.31 7.03 -33.79
C GLU A 16 -19.32 8.15 -33.46
N GLU A 17 -18.93 8.92 -34.48
CA GLU A 17 -18.12 10.13 -34.31
C GLU A 17 -18.95 11.14 -33.51
N TYR A 18 -18.92 11.02 -32.18
CA TYR A 18 -19.39 12.09 -31.33
C TYR A 18 -18.45 13.28 -31.54
N PRO A 19 -18.95 14.45 -31.98
CA PRO A 19 -18.16 15.67 -31.88
C PRO A 19 -17.75 15.80 -30.40
N ASN A 20 -16.47 16.05 -30.14
CA ASN A 20 -15.94 16.27 -28.80
C ASN A 20 -16.57 17.54 -28.21
N THR A 21 -17.81 17.45 -27.74
CA THR A 21 -18.55 18.49 -27.03
C THR A 21 -17.76 19.02 -25.83
N LEU A 22 -16.90 18.18 -25.25
CA LEU A 22 -15.99 18.55 -24.17
C LEU A 22 -14.94 19.61 -24.56
N LEU A 23 -14.45 19.59 -25.80
CA LEU A 23 -13.43 20.55 -26.28
C LEU A 23 -14.07 21.90 -26.65
N ILE A 24 -15.29 21.85 -27.21
CA ILE A 24 -16.06 23.03 -27.62
C ILE A 24 -16.53 23.80 -26.36
N GLU A 25 -17.02 23.10 -25.33
CA GLU A 25 -17.37 23.71 -24.03
C GLU A 25 -16.18 24.31 -23.27
N THR A 26 -14.93 23.89 -23.55
CA THR A 26 -13.75 24.32 -22.77
C THR A 26 -12.94 25.44 -23.40
N ILE A 27 -13.01 25.59 -24.73
CA ILE A 27 -12.25 26.61 -25.48
C ILE A 27 -13.12 27.83 -25.80
N ALA A 28 -14.45 27.67 -25.87
CA ALA A 28 -15.35 28.80 -26.07
C ALA A 28 -15.32 29.77 -24.86
N PRO A 29 -15.40 31.09 -25.09
CA PRO A 29 -15.54 32.08 -24.02
C PRO A 29 -16.92 31.93 -23.32
N ASP A 30 -16.99 32.35 -22.05
CA ASP A 30 -18.11 32.11 -21.11
C ASP A 30 -19.49 32.63 -21.61
N ASP A 31 -19.53 33.36 -22.71
CA ASP A 31 -20.64 34.10 -23.32
C ASP A 31 -21.21 33.48 -24.61
N MET A 32 -20.65 32.37 -25.12
CA MET A 32 -21.22 31.67 -26.28
C MET A 32 -22.40 30.76 -25.89
N THR A 33 -23.62 31.13 -26.26
CA THR A 33 -24.87 30.40 -25.95
C THR A 33 -25.35 29.42 -27.03
N GLU A 34 -24.68 29.28 -28.18
CA GLU A 34 -25.10 28.32 -29.21
C GLU A 34 -23.90 27.54 -29.77
N ALA A 35 -24.01 26.21 -29.74
CA ALA A 35 -23.03 25.29 -30.24
C ALA A 35 -23.03 25.28 -31.77
N GLU A 36 -22.17 26.08 -32.39
CA GLU A 36 -21.77 25.83 -33.78
C GLU A 36 -20.94 24.53 -33.81
N GLU A 37 -21.41 23.54 -34.55
CA GLU A 37 -20.72 22.28 -34.79
C GLU A 37 -19.38 22.54 -35.47
N ILE A 38 -18.29 22.54 -34.68
CA ILE A 38 -16.95 22.36 -35.23
C ILE A 38 -16.88 20.92 -35.73
N VAL A 39 -17.13 20.73 -37.03
CA VAL A 39 -16.82 19.49 -37.74
C VAL A 39 -15.31 19.32 -37.68
N VAL A 40 -14.83 18.53 -36.72
CA VAL A 40 -13.43 18.10 -36.65
C VAL A 40 -13.24 17.16 -37.83
N GLY A 41 -12.78 17.71 -38.96
CA GLY A 41 -12.36 16.90 -40.10
C GLY A 41 -11.36 15.83 -39.64
N LYS A 42 -11.34 14.69 -40.34
CA LYS A 42 -10.44 13.55 -40.09
C LYS A 42 -9.09 14.02 -39.54
N PRO A 43 -8.58 13.44 -38.43
CA PRO A 43 -7.34 13.88 -37.82
C PRO A 43 -6.28 13.97 -38.92
N LYS A 44 -5.78 15.19 -39.17
CA LYS A 44 -4.63 15.37 -40.07
C LYS A 44 -3.54 14.44 -39.58
N GLU A 45 -2.97 13.63 -40.46
CA GLU A 45 -1.74 12.91 -40.16
C GLU A 45 -0.74 13.94 -39.65
N LEU A 46 -0.43 13.87 -38.35
CA LEU A 46 0.57 14.71 -37.73
C LEU A 46 1.90 14.38 -38.41
N ASP A 47 2.60 15.41 -38.90
CA ASP A 47 3.88 15.25 -39.57
C ASP A 47 4.85 14.46 -38.66
N LYS A 48 5.41 13.38 -39.21
CA LYS A 48 6.29 12.44 -38.50
C LYS A 48 7.43 13.13 -37.77
N LYS A 49 7.91 14.25 -38.31
CA LYS A 49 8.95 15.08 -37.69
C LYS A 49 8.58 15.56 -36.27
N TYR A 50 7.30 15.78 -35.99
CA TYR A 50 6.81 16.19 -34.68
C TYR A 50 6.33 15.02 -33.81
N THR A 51 6.12 13.83 -34.38
CA THR A 51 5.65 12.63 -33.65
C THR A 51 6.73 11.61 -33.33
N GLU A 52 7.92 11.71 -33.93
CA GLU A 52 9.05 10.79 -33.69
C GLU A 52 10.03 11.31 -32.62
N THR A 53 9.57 12.17 -31.71
CA THR A 53 10.39 12.68 -30.60
C THR A 53 9.81 12.28 -29.26
N LEU A 54 10.65 12.11 -28.24
CA LEU A 54 10.21 11.83 -26.87
C LEU A 54 9.35 12.97 -26.27
N ALA A 55 9.37 14.17 -26.87
CA ALA A 55 8.53 15.30 -26.47
C ALA A 55 7.02 15.01 -26.59
N ILE A 56 6.60 14.07 -27.44
CA ILE A 56 5.19 13.66 -27.58
C ILE A 56 4.86 12.34 -26.87
N ILE A 57 5.62 11.97 -25.84
CA ILE A 57 5.40 10.71 -25.12
C ILE A 57 4.03 10.65 -24.40
N SER A 58 3.49 11.81 -24.01
CA SER A 58 2.25 11.91 -23.22
C SER A 58 1.02 11.24 -23.90
N PRO A 59 0.72 11.49 -25.19
CA PRO A 59 -0.33 10.79 -25.94
C PRO A 59 -0.27 9.26 -25.93
N TYR A 60 0.92 8.65 -25.83
CA TYR A 60 1.06 7.19 -25.80
C TYR A 60 0.55 6.56 -24.49
N TYR A 61 0.37 7.37 -23.44
CA TYR A 61 -0.23 6.95 -22.17
C TYR A 61 -1.76 7.13 -22.24
N LEU A 62 -2.48 6.06 -22.58
CA LEU A 62 -3.95 6.02 -22.67
C LEU A 62 -4.65 6.04 -21.28
N TYR A 63 -4.39 7.07 -20.49
CA TYR A 63 -4.84 7.21 -19.10
C TYR A 63 -6.21 7.88 -18.96
N THR A 64 -6.72 8.48 -20.04
CA THR A 64 -8.12 8.95 -20.16
C THR A 64 -9.11 7.79 -20.03
N GLY A 65 -8.78 6.63 -20.62
CA GLY A 65 -9.60 5.42 -20.59
C GLY A 65 -9.74 4.77 -19.20
N THR A 66 -10.69 3.85 -19.07
CA THR A 66 -10.92 3.08 -17.82
C THR A 66 -9.76 2.11 -17.57
N PRO A 67 -9.19 2.06 -16.35
CA PRO A 67 -8.16 1.07 -16.03
C PRO A 67 -8.77 -0.34 -15.93
N PRO A 68 -8.00 -1.41 -16.18
CA PRO A 68 -8.52 -2.77 -16.14
C PRO A 68 -8.85 -3.20 -14.70
N PHE A 69 -9.95 -3.96 -14.55
CA PHE A 69 -10.38 -4.57 -13.29
C PHE A 69 -10.20 -6.09 -13.32
N GLY A 70 -9.88 -6.69 -12.18
CA GLY A 70 -9.94 -8.14 -12.00
C GLY A 70 -11.37 -8.62 -11.80
N TYR A 71 -11.74 -9.73 -12.43
CA TYR A 71 -13.04 -10.37 -12.31
C TYR A 71 -12.87 -11.84 -11.93
N GLY A 72 -13.83 -12.39 -11.18
CA GLY A 72 -13.81 -13.79 -10.77
C GLY A 72 -12.83 -14.09 -9.63
N THR A 73 -12.41 -15.35 -9.55
CA THR A 73 -11.47 -15.82 -8.52
C THR A 73 -10.02 -15.47 -8.86
N GLN A 74 -9.23 -15.17 -7.83
CA GLN A 74 -7.79 -14.95 -7.93
C GLN A 74 -6.98 -16.25 -8.01
N ALA A 75 -7.60 -17.42 -7.82
CA ALA A 75 -6.92 -18.69 -7.60
C ALA A 75 -5.95 -19.09 -8.71
N SER A 76 -6.34 -18.93 -9.98
CA SER A 76 -5.46 -19.24 -11.10
C SER A 76 -4.19 -18.38 -11.09
N LYS A 77 -4.31 -17.08 -10.77
CA LYS A 77 -3.17 -16.16 -10.68
C LYS A 77 -2.31 -16.39 -9.45
N VAL A 78 -2.91 -16.84 -8.34
CA VAL A 78 -2.14 -17.28 -7.15
C VAL A 78 -1.34 -18.53 -7.50
N ALA A 79 -1.98 -19.56 -8.05
CA ALA A 79 -1.31 -20.80 -8.42
C ALA A 79 -0.22 -20.57 -9.49
N GLU A 80 -0.51 -19.80 -10.53
CA GLU A 80 0.46 -19.40 -11.55
C GLU A 80 1.70 -18.73 -10.94
N THR A 81 1.52 -17.81 -9.99
CA THR A 81 2.63 -17.09 -9.35
C THR A 81 3.43 -18.00 -8.43
N VAL A 82 2.76 -18.82 -7.61
CA VAL A 82 3.42 -19.75 -6.70
C VAL A 82 4.21 -20.80 -7.48
N LEU A 83 3.57 -21.49 -8.42
CA LEU A 83 4.22 -22.51 -9.25
C LEU A 83 5.41 -21.95 -10.02
N ARG A 84 5.30 -20.71 -10.52
CA ARG A 84 6.42 -20.01 -11.15
C ARG A 84 7.59 -19.79 -10.20
N ALA A 85 7.34 -19.31 -8.98
CA ALA A 85 8.40 -19.12 -7.98
C ALA A 85 9.13 -20.45 -7.66
N TYR A 86 8.41 -21.57 -7.55
CA TYR A 86 9.03 -22.90 -7.41
C TYR A 86 9.79 -23.33 -8.67
N SER A 87 9.28 -23.00 -9.87
CA SER A 87 9.95 -23.33 -11.13
C SER A 87 11.28 -22.59 -11.31
N PHE A 88 11.44 -21.43 -10.67
CA PHE A 88 12.68 -20.66 -10.70
C PHE A 88 13.78 -21.22 -9.79
N ASN A 89 13.49 -22.26 -9.01
CA ASN A 89 14.56 -23.08 -8.44
C ASN A 89 15.06 -24.08 -9.49
N LEU A 90 16.16 -23.74 -10.17
CA LEU A 90 16.74 -24.53 -11.28
C LEU A 90 17.63 -25.69 -10.82
N LYS A 91 17.66 -25.98 -9.51
CA LYS A 91 18.39 -27.13 -8.97
C LYS A 91 17.80 -28.45 -9.46
N LYS A 92 18.69 -29.38 -9.82
CA LYS A 92 18.32 -30.75 -10.21
C LYS A 92 18.17 -31.71 -9.03
N LYS A 93 18.92 -31.47 -7.93
CA LYS A 93 18.93 -32.30 -6.71
C LYS A 93 18.91 -31.40 -5.48
N ASN A 94 18.56 -31.96 -4.32
CA ASN A 94 18.58 -31.26 -3.01
C ASN A 94 17.82 -29.93 -3.05
N ARG A 95 16.61 -29.94 -3.63
CA ARG A 95 15.79 -28.73 -3.83
C ARG A 95 15.11 -28.24 -2.56
N VAL A 96 14.98 -29.10 -1.55
CA VAL A 96 14.23 -28.82 -0.31
C VAL A 96 15.17 -28.91 0.89
N LEU A 97 14.99 -27.98 1.84
CA LEU A 97 15.56 -28.00 3.18
C LEU A 97 14.44 -28.32 4.18
N GLN A 98 14.68 -29.29 5.05
CA GLN A 98 13.80 -29.56 6.19
C GLN A 98 14.24 -28.71 7.38
N VAL A 99 13.39 -27.79 7.84
CA VAL A 99 13.64 -26.96 9.02
C VAL A 99 12.51 -27.16 10.02
N GLY A 100 12.74 -28.02 11.01
CA GLY A 100 11.69 -28.46 11.93
C GLY A 100 10.54 -29.14 11.17
N PRO A 101 9.28 -28.70 11.32
CA PRO A 101 8.14 -29.25 10.57
C PRO A 101 7.96 -28.64 9.17
N TYR A 102 8.81 -27.69 8.75
CA TYR A 102 8.63 -26.94 7.51
C TYR A 102 9.58 -27.41 6.40
N GLU A 103 9.01 -27.63 5.22
CA GLU A 103 9.74 -27.84 3.97
C GLU A 103 9.94 -26.48 3.28
N ILE A 104 11.20 -26.09 3.09
CA ILE A 104 11.59 -24.79 2.51
C ILE A 104 12.40 -25.05 1.23
N GLU A 105 12.20 -24.27 0.17
CA GLU A 105 13.02 -24.40 -1.04
C GLU A 105 14.47 -23.96 -0.79
N ARG A 106 15.42 -24.85 -1.06
CA ARG A 106 16.86 -24.56 -1.07
C ARG A 106 17.21 -23.74 -2.29
N LEU A 107 17.34 -22.42 -2.15
CA LEU A 107 17.70 -21.54 -3.27
C LEU A 107 19.21 -21.25 -3.37
N GLN A 108 19.98 -21.59 -2.33
CA GLN A 108 21.44 -21.41 -2.29
C GLN A 108 22.12 -22.32 -3.33
N TRP A 109 22.88 -21.73 -4.23
CA TRP A 109 23.66 -22.44 -5.23
C TRP A 109 25.11 -22.61 -4.77
N GLU A 110 25.52 -23.86 -4.62
CA GLU A 110 26.87 -24.26 -4.23
C GLU A 110 27.61 -24.92 -5.40
N LYS A 111 28.90 -25.20 -5.22
CA LYS A 111 29.72 -25.83 -6.27
C LYS A 111 29.20 -27.20 -6.68
N GLU A 112 28.62 -27.97 -5.75
CA GLU A 112 28.06 -29.31 -6.05
C GLU A 112 26.82 -29.26 -6.95
N ASP A 113 26.16 -28.10 -7.08
CA ASP A 113 24.95 -27.94 -7.89
C ASP A 113 25.25 -27.76 -9.39
N GLY A 114 26.53 -27.59 -9.76
CA GLY A 114 26.99 -27.46 -11.14
C GLY A 114 27.12 -26.01 -11.61
N LYS A 115 27.10 -25.81 -12.93
CA LYS A 115 27.28 -24.49 -13.56
C LYS A 115 26.10 -23.57 -13.25
N PHE A 116 26.39 -22.37 -12.75
CA PHE A 116 25.37 -21.38 -12.41
C PHE A 116 24.61 -20.86 -13.66
N PRO A 117 23.27 -20.71 -13.61
CA PRO A 117 22.44 -20.45 -14.79
C PRO A 117 22.29 -18.95 -15.12
N HIS A 118 23.39 -18.23 -15.39
CA HIS A 118 23.40 -16.77 -15.64
C HIS A 118 22.45 -16.25 -16.75
N HIS A 119 22.10 -17.09 -17.72
CA HIS A 119 21.31 -16.71 -18.89
C HIS A 119 19.84 -17.14 -18.81
N GLU A 120 19.42 -17.76 -17.70
CA GLU A 120 18.04 -18.17 -17.45
C GLU A 120 17.42 -17.31 -16.35
N THR A 121 16.10 -17.16 -16.32
CA THR A 121 15.43 -16.51 -15.20
C THR A 121 15.35 -17.49 -14.04
N HIS A 122 15.94 -17.14 -12.89
CA HIS A 122 16.02 -18.04 -11.73
C HIS A 122 15.91 -17.30 -10.40
N GLY A 123 15.54 -18.04 -9.35
CA GLY A 123 15.48 -17.59 -7.96
C GLY A 123 16.67 -18.05 -7.12
N ASN A 124 17.62 -18.75 -7.74
CA ASN A 124 18.83 -19.20 -7.08
C ASN A 124 19.83 -18.06 -6.87
N PHE A 125 20.59 -18.10 -5.76
CA PHE A 125 21.65 -17.13 -5.48
C PHE A 125 22.89 -17.83 -4.94
N VAL A 126 24.07 -17.22 -5.11
CA VAL A 126 25.36 -17.79 -4.65
C VAL A 126 25.75 -17.17 -3.31
N PRO A 127 25.70 -17.90 -2.18
CA PRO A 127 25.97 -17.32 -0.85
C PRO A 127 27.36 -16.71 -0.71
N ALA A 128 28.38 -17.37 -1.30
CA ALA A 128 29.76 -16.88 -1.27
C ALA A 128 29.91 -15.52 -1.97
N GLU A 129 29.22 -15.32 -3.09
CA GLU A 129 29.26 -14.06 -3.84
C GLU A 129 28.47 -12.97 -3.14
N LEU A 130 27.27 -13.28 -2.62
CA LEU A 130 26.52 -12.35 -1.79
C LEU A 130 27.34 -11.88 -0.59
N ARG A 131 28.11 -12.78 0.04
CA ARG A 131 29.03 -12.40 1.12
C ARG A 131 30.09 -11.41 0.65
N LEU A 132 30.75 -11.65 -0.47
CA LEU A 132 31.76 -10.72 -1.01
C LEU A 132 31.16 -9.35 -1.35
N MET A 133 29.95 -9.33 -1.91
CA MET A 133 29.22 -8.09 -2.20
C MET A 133 28.88 -7.32 -0.92
N VAL A 134 28.40 -8.00 0.13
CA VAL A 134 28.15 -7.37 1.45
C VAL A 134 29.44 -6.88 2.08
N GLU A 135 30.54 -7.64 2.01
CA GLU A 135 31.86 -7.22 2.51
C GLU A 135 32.33 -5.93 1.80
N SER A 136 32.18 -5.83 0.48
CA SER A 136 32.48 -4.63 -0.31
C SER A 136 31.58 -3.44 0.04
N PHE A 137 30.30 -3.69 0.31
CA PHE A 137 29.35 -2.67 0.75
C PHE A 137 29.69 -2.13 2.14
N LEU A 138 29.99 -3.01 3.10
CA LEU A 138 30.39 -2.64 4.46
C LEU A 138 31.67 -1.80 4.49
N LYS A 139 32.67 -2.15 3.68
CA LYS A 139 33.90 -1.33 3.56
C LYS A 139 33.60 0.14 3.25
N ARG A 140 32.55 0.41 2.47
CA ARG A 140 32.16 1.75 2.03
C ARG A 140 31.13 2.42 2.95
N HIS A 141 30.26 1.65 3.60
CA HIS A 141 29.05 2.16 4.22
C HIS A 141 28.77 1.66 5.66
N HIS A 142 29.76 1.10 6.36
CA HIS A 142 29.56 0.53 7.71
C HIS A 142 28.97 1.53 8.71
N ALA A 143 29.45 2.78 8.74
CA ALA A 143 28.95 3.81 9.65
C ALA A 143 27.47 4.11 9.39
N GLN A 144 27.09 4.32 8.12
CA GLN A 144 25.70 4.54 7.73
C GLN A 144 24.80 3.35 8.08
N VAL A 145 25.30 2.12 7.92
CA VAL A 145 24.57 0.89 8.30
C VAL A 145 24.30 0.85 9.80
N ASP A 146 25.29 1.18 10.63
CA ASP A 146 25.15 1.18 12.10
C ASP A 146 24.21 2.29 12.58
N ASP A 147 24.37 3.51 12.05
CA ASP A 147 23.53 4.66 12.38
C ASP A 147 22.06 4.41 12.00
N CYS A 148 21.81 3.84 10.81
CA CYS A 148 20.46 3.51 10.37
C CYS A 148 19.83 2.41 11.23
N ALA A 149 20.60 1.40 11.65
CA ALA A 149 20.11 0.34 12.52
C ALA A 149 19.77 0.87 13.91
N GLU A 150 20.66 1.70 14.48
CA GLU A 150 20.43 2.36 15.77
C GLU A 150 19.19 3.23 15.74
N LYS A 151 19.07 4.11 14.74
CA LYS A 151 17.90 4.96 14.56
C LYS A 151 16.61 4.14 14.47
N THR A 152 16.61 3.08 13.65
CA THR A 152 15.42 2.26 13.43
C THR A 152 14.98 1.51 14.69
N ILE A 153 15.92 0.98 15.47
CA ILE A 153 15.58 0.27 16.71
C ILE A 153 15.15 1.23 17.82
N LYS A 154 15.79 2.41 17.96
CA LYS A 154 15.34 3.45 18.89
C LYS A 154 13.91 3.90 18.59
N GLU A 155 13.61 4.18 17.32
CA GLU A 155 12.24 4.48 16.90
C GLU A 155 11.28 3.33 17.22
N ALA A 156 11.68 2.07 17.04
CA ALA A 156 10.82 0.92 17.38
C ALA A 156 10.65 0.70 18.90
N LEU A 157 11.57 1.19 19.72
CA LEU A 157 11.47 1.18 21.18
C LEU A 157 10.52 2.26 21.69
N GLU A 158 10.56 3.45 21.10
CA GLU A 158 9.77 4.60 21.56
C GLU A 158 8.36 4.62 20.97
N LYS A 159 8.18 4.05 19.78
CA LYS A 159 6.92 4.16 19.04
C LYS A 159 5.96 3.02 19.39
N ASN A 160 4.74 3.39 19.71
CA ASN A 160 3.64 2.47 19.95
C ASN A 160 3.35 1.58 18.73
N SER A 161 2.84 0.38 18.99
CA SER A 161 2.52 -0.61 17.94
C SER A 161 1.26 -0.26 17.13
N ASP A 162 0.48 0.73 17.59
CA ASP A 162 -0.68 1.31 16.90
C ASP A 162 -0.34 1.88 15.51
N VAL A 163 0.94 2.10 15.21
CA VAL A 163 1.43 2.39 13.85
C VAL A 163 1.03 1.34 12.80
N LEU A 164 0.65 0.14 13.23
CA LEU A 164 0.10 -0.90 12.36
C LEU A 164 -1.35 -0.62 11.94
N THR A 165 -2.10 0.20 12.68
CA THR A 165 -3.46 0.64 12.32
C THR A 165 -3.43 1.51 11.06
N ALA A 166 -2.32 2.22 10.82
CA ALA A 166 -2.08 2.95 9.59
C ALA A 166 -1.90 1.98 8.41
N GLY A 167 -2.93 1.85 7.58
CA GLY A 167 -2.89 1.08 6.35
C GLY A 167 -4.24 0.72 5.78
N ARG A 168 -4.22 0.06 4.63
CA ARG A 168 -5.41 -0.43 3.94
C ARG A 168 -5.89 -1.76 4.54
N GLN A 169 -6.61 -2.55 3.75
CA GLN A 169 -7.07 -3.87 4.15
C GLN A 169 -5.92 -4.80 4.53
N THR A 170 -6.09 -5.49 5.65
CA THR A 170 -5.12 -6.42 6.23
C THR A 170 -5.79 -7.77 6.44
N HIS A 171 -5.04 -8.86 6.26
CA HIS A 171 -5.56 -10.19 6.55
C HIS A 171 -5.69 -10.38 8.06
N CYS A 172 -6.92 -10.63 8.53
CA CYS A 172 -7.17 -11.07 9.90
C CYS A 172 -7.42 -12.58 9.88
N PRO A 173 -6.50 -13.39 10.41
CA PRO A 173 -6.61 -14.84 10.32
C PRO A 173 -7.66 -15.39 11.30
N PHE A 174 -7.94 -14.69 12.41
CA PHE A 174 -9.00 -15.02 13.36
C PHE A 174 -10.41 -14.87 12.77
N ARG A 175 -10.56 -14.00 11.75
CA ARG A 175 -11.79 -13.89 10.96
C ARG A 175 -11.74 -14.64 9.62
N SER A 176 -10.57 -15.15 9.23
CA SER A 176 -10.29 -15.72 7.91
C SER A 176 -10.71 -14.81 6.76
N GLN A 177 -10.61 -13.50 6.97
CA GLN A 177 -11.10 -12.46 6.06
C GLN A 177 -10.17 -11.24 6.08
N SER A 178 -10.36 -10.38 5.09
CA SER A 178 -9.66 -9.09 5.03
C SER A 178 -10.52 -8.04 5.71
N VAL A 179 -9.95 -7.36 6.69
CA VAL A 179 -10.61 -6.28 7.44
C VAL A 179 -9.75 -5.01 7.36
N THR A 180 -10.21 -3.90 7.93
CA THR A 180 -9.37 -2.70 8.03
C THR A 180 -8.12 -3.00 8.87
N ALA A 181 -7.03 -2.25 8.66
CA ALA A 181 -5.82 -2.42 9.44
C ALA A 181 -6.09 -2.23 10.95
N ALA A 182 -6.87 -1.22 11.34
CA ALA A 182 -7.27 -1.01 12.73
C ALA A 182 -7.99 -2.23 13.36
N SER A 183 -9.00 -2.80 12.68
CA SER A 183 -9.69 -3.99 13.19
C SER A 183 -8.76 -5.20 13.28
N ALA A 184 -7.90 -5.43 12.27
CA ALA A 184 -6.94 -6.53 12.30
C ALA A 184 -5.90 -6.35 13.42
N TYR A 185 -5.45 -5.12 13.68
CA TYR A 185 -4.57 -4.78 14.79
C TYR A 185 -5.21 -5.15 16.13
N LYS A 186 -6.45 -4.71 16.36
CA LYS A 186 -7.19 -5.02 17.58
C LYS A 186 -7.26 -6.52 17.86
N TYR A 187 -7.74 -7.33 16.91
CA TYR A 187 -7.83 -8.77 17.12
C TYR A 187 -6.48 -9.43 17.44
N PHE A 188 -5.39 -8.93 16.84
CA PHE A 188 -4.05 -9.41 17.16
C PHE A 188 -3.57 -8.91 18.53
N PHE A 189 -3.85 -7.66 18.88
CA PHE A 189 -3.53 -7.08 20.17
C PHE A 189 -4.21 -7.89 21.28
N ASP A 190 -5.53 -8.12 21.17
CA ASP A 190 -6.30 -8.93 22.11
C ASP A 190 -5.72 -10.35 22.24
N TYR A 191 -5.42 -10.99 21.11
CA TYR A 191 -4.79 -12.31 21.09
C TYR A 191 -3.41 -12.32 21.77
N LEU A 192 -2.57 -11.30 21.56
CA LEU A 192 -1.26 -11.21 22.21
C LEU A 192 -1.41 -10.94 23.71
N THR A 193 -2.29 -10.02 24.10
CA THR A 193 -2.54 -9.67 25.50
C THR A 193 -3.12 -10.86 26.28
N GLU A 194 -4.13 -11.56 25.74
CA GLU A 194 -4.71 -12.75 26.39
C GLU A 194 -3.67 -13.86 26.64
N ASN A 195 -2.69 -14.01 25.75
CA ASN A 195 -1.70 -15.09 25.84
C ASN A 195 -0.39 -14.70 26.53
N THR A 196 -0.13 -13.42 26.74
CA THR A 196 1.16 -12.94 27.32
C THR A 196 0.99 -12.06 28.55
N GLY A 197 -0.21 -11.52 28.79
CA GLY A 197 -0.46 -10.52 29.84
C GLY A 197 0.14 -9.14 29.54
N LEU A 198 0.78 -8.94 28.39
CA LEU A 198 1.38 -7.65 28.03
C LEU A 198 0.32 -6.69 27.46
N THR A 199 0.30 -5.46 27.99
CA THR A 199 -0.55 -4.34 27.56
C THR A 199 0.32 -3.15 27.14
N GLY A 200 -0.22 -2.22 26.34
CA GLY A 200 0.50 -0.99 25.97
C GLY A 200 1.78 -1.23 25.18
N LEU A 201 1.70 -2.03 24.10
CA LEU A 201 2.88 -2.52 23.38
C LEU A 201 3.53 -1.44 22.49
N THR A 202 4.83 -1.20 22.68
CA THR A 202 5.72 -0.58 21.68
C THR A 202 5.91 -1.50 20.46
N CYS A 203 6.50 -1.00 19.38
CA CYS A 203 6.79 -1.82 18.20
C CYS A 203 7.70 -3.01 18.52
N LEU A 204 8.68 -2.83 19.41
CA LEU A 204 9.56 -3.92 19.83
C LEU A 204 8.90 -4.87 20.83
N GLU A 205 8.07 -4.36 21.75
CA GLU A 205 7.30 -5.20 22.68
C GLU A 205 6.25 -6.04 21.96
N TRP A 206 5.71 -5.56 20.84
CA TRP A 206 4.88 -6.38 19.95
C TRP A 206 5.63 -7.61 19.43
N ILE A 207 6.88 -7.43 18.99
CA ILE A 207 7.75 -8.55 18.59
C ILE A 207 8.04 -9.47 19.78
N ARG A 208 8.31 -8.89 20.95
CA ARG A 208 8.53 -9.67 22.18
C ARG A 208 7.31 -10.51 22.53
N ALA A 209 6.10 -9.95 22.46
CA ALA A 209 4.85 -10.66 22.71
C ALA A 209 4.68 -11.83 21.73
N ILE A 210 4.95 -11.63 20.44
CA ILE A 210 4.98 -12.72 19.45
C ILE A 210 5.98 -13.82 19.86
N CYS A 211 7.21 -13.46 20.23
CA CYS A 211 8.20 -14.45 20.65
C CYS A 211 7.76 -15.22 21.90
N LEU A 212 7.14 -14.56 22.88
CA LEU A 212 6.63 -15.20 24.10
C LEU A 212 5.52 -16.21 23.78
N THR A 213 4.57 -15.87 22.89
CA THR A 213 3.54 -16.84 22.50
C THR A 213 4.11 -18.11 21.85
N LEU A 214 5.27 -18.03 21.18
CA LEU A 214 5.96 -19.20 20.61
C LEU A 214 6.68 -20.05 21.68
N GLU A 215 6.83 -19.55 22.89
CA GLU A 215 7.48 -20.23 24.01
C GLU A 215 6.49 -20.81 25.03
N ASN A 216 5.22 -20.36 24.99
CA ASN A 216 4.15 -20.82 25.85
C ASN A 216 3.86 -22.33 25.72
N GLU A 217 3.43 -22.95 26.83
CA GLU A 217 2.92 -24.33 26.84
C GLU A 217 1.47 -24.43 26.39
N THR A 218 0.70 -23.35 26.52
CA THR A 218 -0.70 -23.29 26.11
C THR A 218 -0.98 -22.02 25.32
N LEU A 219 -1.85 -22.12 24.33
CA LEU A 219 -2.25 -21.00 23.48
C LEU A 219 -3.77 -20.95 23.32
N SER A 220 -4.38 -19.84 23.73
CA SER A 220 -5.79 -19.50 23.49
C SER A 220 -5.91 -18.84 22.11
N HIS A 221 -6.76 -19.40 21.24
CA HIS A 221 -6.99 -18.87 19.89
C HIS A 221 -8.40 -19.18 19.38
N VAL A 222 -8.76 -18.63 18.23
CA VAL A 222 -10.06 -18.87 17.58
C VAL A 222 -9.94 -19.98 16.54
N SER A 223 -10.73 -21.04 16.68
CA SER A 223 -10.88 -22.10 15.68
C SER A 223 -12.25 -22.05 15.01
N LEU A 224 -12.39 -22.74 13.88
CA LEU A 224 -13.66 -22.93 13.18
C LEU A 224 -14.21 -24.32 13.50
N GLU A 225 -15.39 -24.37 14.07
CA GLU A 225 -16.17 -25.60 14.27
C GLU A 225 -17.26 -25.68 13.20
N GLU A 226 -17.42 -26.86 12.61
CA GLU A 226 -18.43 -27.10 11.59
C GLU A 226 -19.69 -27.71 12.20
N LYS A 227 -20.82 -27.05 11.99
CA LYS A 227 -22.12 -27.55 12.41
C LYS A 227 -23.06 -27.67 11.21
N TRP A 228 -23.71 -28.81 11.08
CA TRP A 228 -24.80 -28.98 10.14
C TRP A 228 -26.07 -28.36 10.72
N ALA A 229 -26.63 -27.37 10.02
CA ALA A 229 -27.87 -26.72 10.39
C ALA A 229 -28.95 -27.04 9.34
N GLU A 230 -30.08 -27.54 9.79
CA GLU A 230 -31.24 -27.74 8.93
C GLU A 230 -31.97 -26.40 8.76
N LYS A 231 -32.00 -25.85 7.54
CA LYS A 231 -32.72 -24.63 7.21
C LYS A 231 -33.86 -24.93 6.26
N VAL A 232 -35.06 -24.46 6.58
CA VAL A 232 -36.20 -24.53 5.68
C VAL A 232 -36.12 -23.36 4.70
N LYS A 233 -35.81 -23.63 3.43
CA LYS A 233 -35.85 -22.65 2.35
C LYS A 233 -37.16 -22.76 1.59
N TYR A 234 -37.81 -21.63 1.36
CA TYR A 234 -38.95 -21.56 0.45
C TYR A 234 -38.44 -21.54 -1.00
N ASN A 235 -38.76 -22.58 -1.76
CA ASN A 235 -38.48 -22.61 -3.19
C ASN A 235 -39.55 -21.78 -3.91
N ARG A 236 -39.14 -20.65 -4.51
CA ARG A 236 -40.06 -19.72 -5.19
C ARG A 236 -40.72 -20.33 -6.43
N VAL A 237 -40.08 -21.31 -7.06
CA VAL A 237 -40.59 -21.98 -8.28
C VAL A 237 -41.62 -23.04 -7.92
N THR A 238 -41.28 -23.94 -6.98
CA THR A 238 -42.20 -25.03 -6.58
C THR A 238 -43.22 -24.60 -5.52
N LYS A 239 -43.08 -23.39 -4.95
CA LYS A 239 -43.87 -22.87 -3.83
C LYS A 239 -43.89 -23.77 -2.58
N GLN A 240 -42.88 -24.64 -2.45
CA GLN A 240 -42.76 -25.56 -1.32
C GLN A 240 -41.63 -25.15 -0.39
N ARG A 241 -41.79 -25.46 0.89
CA ARG A 241 -40.77 -25.32 1.92
C ARG A 241 -39.89 -26.58 1.90
N VAL A 242 -38.67 -26.45 1.42
CA VAL A 242 -37.70 -27.55 1.34
C VAL A 242 -36.72 -27.45 2.50
N LYS A 243 -36.52 -28.55 3.21
CA LYS A 243 -35.49 -28.67 4.25
C LYS A 243 -34.13 -28.84 3.57
N VAL A 244 -33.25 -27.87 3.74
CA VAL A 244 -31.90 -27.85 3.19
C VAL A 244 -30.92 -27.96 4.34
N HIS A 245 -30.13 -29.04 4.35
CA HIS A 245 -29.03 -29.19 5.27
C HIS A 245 -27.91 -28.25 4.82
N THR A 246 -27.66 -27.21 5.59
CA THR A 246 -26.63 -26.22 5.30
C THR A 246 -25.50 -26.39 6.30
N ARG A 247 -24.28 -26.61 5.80
CA ARG A 247 -23.06 -26.56 6.62
C ARG A 247 -22.86 -25.11 7.07
N THR A 248 -22.81 -24.90 8.37
CA THR A 248 -22.55 -23.60 8.99
C THR A 248 -21.28 -23.69 9.82
N THR A 249 -20.38 -22.74 9.65
CA THR A 249 -19.16 -22.65 10.46
C THR A 249 -19.38 -21.68 11.61
N ARG A 250 -19.04 -22.11 12.84
CA ARG A 250 -19.05 -21.28 14.03
C ARG A 250 -17.61 -21.05 14.48
N ARG A 251 -17.29 -19.83 14.91
CA ARG A 251 -16.01 -19.55 15.56
C ARG A 251 -16.09 -19.92 17.03
N VAL A 252 -15.11 -20.67 17.52
CA VAL A 252 -15.05 -21.14 18.91
C VAL A 252 -13.68 -20.83 19.49
N LYS A 253 -13.64 -20.39 20.75
CA LYS A 253 -12.39 -20.20 21.49
C LYS A 253 -11.81 -21.58 21.85
N THR A 254 -10.56 -21.84 21.50
CA THR A 254 -9.90 -23.13 21.65
C THR A 254 -8.54 -22.94 22.29
N THR A 255 -8.15 -23.87 23.16
CA THR A 255 -6.84 -23.88 23.80
C THR A 255 -6.01 -25.03 23.25
N THR A 256 -4.93 -24.70 22.55
CA THR A 256 -3.92 -25.68 22.14
C THR A 256 -2.90 -25.87 23.26
N LYS A 257 -2.51 -27.12 23.55
CA LYS A 257 -1.52 -27.47 24.56
C LYS A 257 -0.28 -28.13 23.94
N GLY A 258 0.85 -27.96 24.61
CA GLY A 258 2.15 -28.53 24.25
C GLY A 258 2.93 -27.60 23.33
N LYS A 259 4.16 -27.25 23.76
CA LYS A 259 5.04 -26.28 23.11
C LYS A 259 5.17 -26.42 21.58
N GLU A 260 5.31 -27.63 21.05
CA GLU A 260 5.47 -27.84 19.60
C GLU A 260 4.17 -27.57 18.83
N ASN A 261 3.01 -27.95 19.39
CA ASN A 261 1.72 -27.67 18.76
C ASN A 261 1.40 -26.17 18.84
N VAL A 262 1.68 -25.54 19.99
CA VAL A 262 1.55 -24.08 20.17
C VAL A 262 2.36 -23.35 19.11
N ARG A 263 3.64 -23.70 18.92
CA ARG A 263 4.50 -23.09 17.89
C ARG A 263 3.94 -23.24 16.48
N LYS A 264 3.44 -24.42 16.12
CA LYS A 264 2.84 -24.67 14.80
C LYS A 264 1.60 -23.78 14.57
N VAL A 265 0.70 -23.71 15.56
CA VAL A 265 -0.53 -22.92 15.46
C VAL A 265 -0.23 -21.42 15.43
N ALA A 266 0.63 -20.93 16.31
CA ALA A 266 1.01 -19.52 16.35
C ALA A 266 1.70 -19.07 15.05
N LEU A 267 2.70 -19.83 14.57
CA LEU A 267 3.37 -19.54 13.29
C LEU A 267 2.40 -19.59 12.11
N HIS A 268 1.40 -20.48 12.13
CA HIS A 268 0.35 -20.51 11.12
C HIS A 268 -0.42 -19.18 11.07
N TYR A 269 -0.87 -18.64 12.22
CA TYR A 269 -1.52 -17.33 12.28
C TYR A 269 -0.62 -16.17 11.82
N TYR A 270 0.69 -16.24 12.08
CA TYR A 270 1.61 -15.16 11.72
C TYR A 270 2.02 -15.17 10.25
N THR A 271 2.03 -16.33 9.58
CA THR A 271 2.65 -16.50 8.26
C THR A 271 1.64 -16.70 7.12
N GLN A 272 0.35 -16.50 7.41
CA GLN A 272 -0.71 -16.47 6.42
C GLN A 272 -0.77 -15.15 5.64
N PHE A 273 -1.22 -15.23 4.40
CA PHE A 273 -1.45 -14.08 3.54
C PHE A 273 -2.80 -14.21 2.85
N ALA A 274 -3.59 -13.14 2.86
CA ALA A 274 -4.73 -13.03 1.96
C ALA A 274 -4.23 -12.72 0.54
N SER A 275 -4.94 -13.19 -0.48
CA SER A 275 -4.64 -12.92 -1.89
C SER A 275 -5.77 -12.13 -2.56
N TYR A 276 -5.41 -11.28 -3.52
CA TYR A 276 -6.38 -10.48 -4.29
C TYR A 276 -5.94 -10.36 -5.74
N LEU A 277 -6.90 -10.14 -6.64
CA LEU A 277 -6.57 -9.64 -7.98
C LEU A 277 -6.21 -8.16 -7.88
N LYS A 278 -5.10 -7.77 -8.52
CA LYS A 278 -4.71 -6.36 -8.57
C LYS A 278 -5.62 -5.59 -9.53
N HIS A 279 -6.51 -4.80 -8.96
CA HIS A 279 -7.39 -3.89 -9.68
C HIS A 279 -6.66 -2.61 -10.10
N LYS A 280 -7.14 -1.97 -11.17
CA LYS A 280 -6.71 -0.65 -11.65
C LYS A 280 -5.22 -0.52 -12.03
N GLU A 281 -4.51 -1.63 -12.22
CA GLU A 281 -3.11 -1.58 -12.68
C GLU A 281 -3.06 -1.38 -14.21
N ARG A 282 -2.56 -0.20 -14.60
CA ARG A 282 -2.40 0.26 -16.00
C ARG A 282 -1.34 -0.55 -16.76
N ALA A 283 -1.42 -0.50 -18.10
CA ALA A 283 -0.41 -1.04 -19.03
C ALA A 283 -0.09 -2.54 -18.88
N LYS A 284 -1.03 -3.34 -18.36
CA LYS A 284 -0.90 -4.82 -18.31
C LYS A 284 -2.18 -5.48 -18.80
N LYS A 285 -2.05 -6.35 -19.81
CA LYS A 285 -3.15 -7.16 -20.33
C LYS A 285 -3.66 -8.11 -19.25
N ASP A 286 -2.75 -8.96 -18.75
CA ASP A 286 -3.09 -9.94 -17.72
C ASP A 286 -3.04 -9.35 -16.31
N ARG A 287 -4.00 -9.77 -15.48
CA ARG A 287 -4.05 -9.41 -14.05
C ARG A 287 -3.06 -10.23 -13.24
N ARG A 288 -2.51 -9.61 -12.21
CA ARG A 288 -1.60 -10.23 -11.24
C ARG A 288 -2.30 -10.43 -9.90
N ALA A 289 -1.91 -11.47 -9.18
CA ALA A 289 -2.26 -11.61 -7.78
C ALA A 289 -1.35 -10.72 -6.92
N ILE A 290 -1.92 -10.11 -5.89
CA ILE A 290 -1.21 -9.43 -4.80
C ILE A 290 -1.59 -10.07 -3.47
N ALA A 291 -0.77 -9.85 -2.45
CA ALA A 291 -0.98 -10.45 -1.14
C ALA A 291 -0.96 -9.39 -0.03
N SER A 292 -1.66 -9.66 1.08
CA SER A 292 -1.63 -8.85 2.31
C SER A 292 -1.26 -9.72 3.50
N ALA A 293 -0.27 -9.27 4.28
CA ALA A 293 0.24 -9.96 5.47
C ALA A 293 -0.76 -9.88 6.63
N THR A 294 -0.60 -10.75 7.63
CA THR A 294 -1.22 -10.56 8.95
C THR A 294 -0.43 -9.57 9.81
N MET A 295 -1.03 -9.09 10.91
CA MET A 295 -0.35 -8.17 11.83
C MET A 295 0.83 -8.82 12.58
N GLY A 296 0.85 -10.15 12.69
CA GLY A 296 1.98 -10.89 13.23
C GLY A 296 3.28 -10.60 12.48
N LEU A 297 3.28 -10.82 11.16
CA LEU A 297 4.48 -10.62 10.34
C LEU A 297 4.69 -9.17 9.89
N ARG A 298 3.62 -8.36 9.84
CA ARG A 298 3.70 -6.97 9.38
C ARG A 298 4.63 -6.11 10.24
N MET A 299 4.72 -6.34 11.55
CA MET A 299 5.64 -5.59 12.41
C MET A 299 7.11 -5.84 12.05
N PHE A 300 7.50 -7.11 11.85
CA PHE A 300 8.84 -7.46 11.40
C PHE A 300 9.18 -6.80 10.06
N LEU A 301 8.28 -6.92 9.07
CA LEU A 301 8.48 -6.32 7.75
C LEU A 301 8.59 -4.80 7.81
N ARG A 302 7.79 -4.16 8.67
CA ARG A 302 7.85 -2.71 8.90
C ARG A 302 9.22 -2.29 9.40
N ILE A 303 9.75 -2.92 10.45
CA ILE A 303 11.05 -2.57 11.03
C ILE A 303 12.18 -2.80 10.01
N ILE A 304 12.15 -3.94 9.29
CA ILE A 304 13.14 -4.24 8.25
C ILE A 304 13.09 -3.19 7.13
N GLU A 305 11.89 -2.84 6.65
CA GLU A 305 11.72 -1.87 5.57
C GLU A 305 12.12 -0.45 6.01
N GLN A 306 11.81 -0.03 7.24
CA GLN A 306 12.22 1.28 7.77
C GLN A 306 13.75 1.43 7.82
N PHE A 307 14.48 0.39 8.23
CA PHE A 307 15.94 0.39 8.15
C PHE A 307 16.44 0.66 6.73
N HIS A 308 15.85 -0.01 5.73
CA HIS A 308 16.24 0.19 4.34
C HIS A 308 15.78 1.52 3.76
N LEU A 309 14.67 2.09 4.24
CA LEU A 309 14.25 3.45 3.88
C LEU A 309 15.21 4.50 4.43
N HIS A 310 15.71 4.33 5.66
CA HIS A 310 16.78 5.17 6.21
C HIS A 310 18.06 5.03 5.41
N LEU A 311 18.47 3.79 5.14
CA LEU A 311 19.68 3.51 4.38
C LEU A 311 19.59 4.07 2.95
N ALA A 312 18.44 3.96 2.29
CA ALA A 312 18.19 4.45 0.94
C ALA A 312 18.38 5.97 0.79
N LYS A 313 18.15 6.76 1.85
CA LYS A 313 18.39 8.20 1.85
C LYS A 313 19.88 8.54 1.84
N VAL A 314 20.71 7.72 2.50
CA VAL A 314 22.14 8.01 2.69
C VAL A 314 23.06 7.33 1.69
N ILE A 315 22.65 6.19 1.10
CA ILE A 315 23.50 5.48 0.13
C ILE A 315 23.37 6.06 -1.29
N PRO A 316 24.48 6.12 -2.04
CA PRO A 316 24.43 6.45 -3.46
C PRO A 316 23.69 5.34 -4.23
N GLY A 317 22.94 5.72 -5.27
CA GLY A 317 22.24 4.79 -6.15
C GLY A 317 20.81 4.41 -5.75
N SER A 318 20.41 4.56 -4.48
CA SER A 318 19.00 4.28 -4.10
C SER A 318 18.11 5.50 -4.37
N THR A 319 16.96 5.29 -5.01
CA THR A 319 15.96 6.36 -5.21
C THR A 319 14.56 5.95 -4.73
N ILE A 320 14.45 4.90 -3.91
CA ILE A 320 13.15 4.35 -3.47
C ILE A 320 12.50 5.19 -2.36
N SER A 321 13.29 5.89 -1.56
CA SER A 321 12.87 6.66 -0.39
C SER A 321 12.82 8.18 -0.64
N ILE A 322 12.88 8.59 -1.91
CA ILE A 322 12.85 9.98 -2.37
C ILE A 322 11.90 10.05 -3.58
N GLY A 323 11.23 11.18 -3.75
CA GLY A 323 10.28 11.39 -4.83
C GLY A 323 10.45 12.76 -5.49
N GLY A 324 9.53 13.09 -6.39
CA GLY A 324 9.42 14.41 -7.02
C GLY A 324 10.74 15.00 -7.57
N GLU A 325 10.94 16.28 -7.33
CA GLU A 325 12.12 17.01 -7.83
C GLU A 325 13.44 16.57 -7.17
N GLU A 326 13.42 16.13 -5.90
CA GLU A 326 14.61 15.56 -5.24
C GLU A 326 15.10 14.32 -5.99
N LYS A 327 14.17 13.44 -6.38
CA LYS A 327 14.49 12.25 -7.19
C LYS A 327 15.06 12.64 -8.55
N LYS A 328 14.49 13.65 -9.25
CA LYS A 328 15.04 14.15 -10.51
C LYS A 328 16.45 14.71 -10.34
N ALA A 329 16.69 15.52 -9.32
CA ALA A 329 18.01 16.07 -9.02
C ALA A 329 19.04 14.96 -8.73
N LYS A 330 18.69 13.95 -7.93
CA LYS A 330 19.56 12.80 -7.67
C LYS A 330 19.87 12.02 -8.95
N ILE A 331 18.89 11.85 -9.84
CA ILE A 331 19.09 11.21 -11.15
C ILE A 331 20.07 12.02 -11.99
N THR A 332 19.83 13.31 -12.19
CA THR A 332 20.70 14.20 -12.98
C THR A 332 22.13 14.21 -12.45
N ASN A 333 22.30 14.34 -11.13
CA ASN A 333 23.62 14.37 -10.50
C ASN A 333 24.39 13.05 -10.69
N ASN A 334 23.71 11.91 -10.62
CA ASN A 334 24.35 10.62 -10.87
C ASN A 334 24.63 10.40 -12.36
N LEU A 335 23.75 10.87 -13.25
CA LEU A 335 23.95 10.80 -14.70
C LEU A 335 25.06 11.73 -15.20
N ALA A 336 25.36 12.81 -14.48
CA ALA A 336 26.46 13.70 -14.81
C ALA A 336 27.85 13.07 -14.56
N ASN A 337 27.92 11.95 -13.84
CA ASN A 337 29.19 11.32 -13.49
C ASN A 337 29.77 10.50 -14.66
N ASP A 338 30.90 10.95 -15.21
CA ASP A 338 31.66 10.26 -16.28
C ASP A 338 33.05 9.79 -15.84
N SER A 339 33.36 9.76 -14.55
CA SER A 339 34.71 9.42 -14.09
C SER A 339 34.86 7.97 -13.64
N LEU A 340 35.92 7.35 -14.16
CA LEU A 340 36.61 6.24 -13.53
C LEU A 340 37.36 6.78 -12.29
N ASN A 341 38.04 5.92 -11.53
CA ASN A 341 38.70 6.36 -10.29
C ASN A 341 39.76 7.46 -10.50
N HIS A 342 40.46 7.43 -11.64
CA HIS A 342 41.61 8.31 -11.91
C HIS A 342 41.47 9.14 -13.20
N GLU A 343 40.57 8.77 -14.11
CA GLU A 343 40.43 9.39 -15.44
C GLU A 343 38.95 9.50 -15.85
N VAL A 344 38.67 10.31 -16.87
CA VAL A 344 37.36 10.35 -17.54
C VAL A 344 37.20 9.08 -18.37
N ALA A 345 35.99 8.52 -18.41
CA ALA A 345 35.72 7.34 -19.21
C ALA A 345 35.75 7.67 -20.72
N ASP A 346 36.51 6.88 -21.50
CA ASP A 346 36.55 7.00 -22.96
C ASP A 346 35.25 6.54 -23.63
N THR A 347 34.52 5.63 -23.00
CA THR A 347 33.26 5.09 -23.51
C THR A 347 32.22 4.98 -22.42
N THR A 348 31.08 5.65 -22.62
CA THR A 348 29.93 5.62 -21.72
C THR A 348 28.66 5.13 -22.45
N THR A 349 27.99 4.14 -21.84
CA THR A 349 26.70 3.63 -22.31
C THR A 349 25.69 3.76 -21.17
N GLN A 350 24.45 4.13 -21.50
CA GLN A 350 23.36 4.22 -20.53
C GLN A 350 22.37 3.07 -20.74
N GLY A 351 21.97 2.41 -19.66
CA GLY A 351 20.97 1.36 -19.67
C GLY A 351 19.70 1.78 -18.95
N THR A 352 18.56 1.63 -19.62
CA THR A 352 17.23 1.57 -18.99
C THR A 352 16.89 0.11 -18.76
N GLU A 353 16.70 -0.29 -17.51
CA GLU A 353 16.71 -1.69 -17.10
C GLU A 353 15.44 -2.07 -16.34
N ASP A 354 14.80 -3.16 -16.77
CA ASP A 354 13.65 -3.77 -16.08
C ASP A 354 14.02 -5.18 -15.62
N ALA A 355 13.86 -5.47 -14.33
CA ALA A 355 14.09 -6.81 -13.81
C ALA A 355 12.85 -7.70 -13.99
N THR A 356 13.02 -8.81 -14.70
CA THR A 356 11.92 -9.75 -14.99
C THR A 356 11.61 -10.61 -13.77
N LYS A 357 10.32 -10.70 -13.43
CA LYS A 357 9.80 -11.51 -12.31
C LYS A 357 10.53 -11.25 -10.99
N TRP A 358 10.86 -9.99 -10.73
CA TRP A 358 11.60 -9.50 -9.56
C TRP A 358 11.21 -10.20 -8.26
N ASN A 359 9.95 -10.07 -7.83
CA ASN A 359 9.51 -10.62 -6.55
C ASN A 359 9.56 -12.16 -6.54
N GLU A 360 9.16 -12.84 -7.62
CA GLU A 360 9.17 -14.30 -7.69
C GLU A 360 10.59 -14.91 -7.66
N CYS A 361 11.61 -14.16 -8.09
CA CYS A 361 13.01 -14.62 -8.07
C CYS A 361 13.72 -14.32 -6.75
N LEU A 362 13.33 -13.25 -6.04
CA LEU A 362 13.92 -12.90 -4.75
C LEU A 362 13.65 -13.98 -3.69
N SER A 363 14.55 -14.09 -2.71
CA SER A 363 14.51 -15.13 -1.69
C SER A 363 14.50 -14.55 -0.27
N PRO A 364 13.58 -14.96 0.62
CA PRO A 364 13.70 -14.64 2.04
C PRO A 364 15.06 -15.06 2.63
N GLY A 365 15.64 -16.15 2.12
CA GLY A 365 16.96 -16.63 2.54
C GLY A 365 18.12 -15.71 2.16
N SER A 366 18.07 -15.05 1.00
CA SER A 366 19.11 -14.08 0.61
C SER A 366 19.01 -12.81 1.46
N PHE A 367 17.81 -12.35 1.78
CA PHE A 367 17.59 -11.25 2.73
C PHE A 367 18.09 -11.61 4.13
N ALA A 368 17.74 -12.78 4.66
CA ALA A 368 18.22 -13.24 5.96
C ALA A 368 19.76 -13.27 6.00
N LEU A 369 20.39 -13.78 4.94
CA LEU A 369 21.85 -13.80 4.85
C LEU A 369 22.44 -12.39 4.80
N MET A 370 21.90 -11.50 3.96
CA MET A 370 22.35 -10.10 3.89
C MET A 370 22.29 -9.42 5.27
N HIS A 371 21.15 -9.48 5.96
CA HIS A 371 20.98 -8.87 7.28
C HIS A 371 21.88 -9.49 8.35
N ARG A 372 22.15 -10.79 8.28
CA ARG A 372 23.11 -11.44 9.17
C ARG A 372 24.52 -10.91 8.94
N LEU A 373 24.96 -10.86 7.69
CA LEU A 373 26.32 -10.49 7.31
C LEU A 373 26.64 -9.00 7.59
N LEU A 374 25.67 -8.10 7.46
CA LEU A 374 25.85 -6.66 7.73
C LEU A 374 26.29 -6.37 9.19
N PHE A 375 25.91 -7.23 10.12
CA PHE A 375 26.14 -7.05 11.56
C PHE A 375 26.98 -8.18 12.19
N GLU A 376 27.64 -9.01 11.37
CA GLU A 376 28.45 -10.13 11.85
C GLU A 376 29.85 -9.65 12.29
N ASP A 377 30.17 -9.83 13.57
CA ASP A 377 31.44 -9.37 14.15
C ASP A 377 32.68 -10.06 13.53
N SER A 378 32.55 -11.34 13.13
CA SER A 378 33.64 -12.08 12.47
C SER A 378 34.06 -11.45 11.13
N ILE A 379 33.08 -10.93 10.39
CA ILE A 379 33.28 -10.28 9.10
C ILE A 379 33.88 -8.90 9.30
N ARG A 380 33.34 -8.13 10.24
CA ARG A 380 33.87 -6.80 10.59
C ARG A 380 35.32 -6.89 11.05
N ALA A 381 35.65 -7.86 11.90
CA ALA A 381 37.03 -8.12 12.32
C ALA A 381 37.96 -8.43 11.13
N LYS A 382 37.52 -9.30 10.20
CA LYS A 382 38.26 -9.59 8.96
C LYS A 382 38.50 -8.34 8.11
N LEU A 383 37.56 -7.39 8.11
CA LEU A 383 37.63 -6.16 7.34
C LEU A 383 38.35 -5.00 8.06
N GLY A 384 38.77 -5.19 9.33
CA GLY A 384 39.35 -4.13 10.15
C GLY A 384 38.32 -3.07 10.58
N LEU A 385 37.04 -3.41 10.61
CA LEU A 385 35.93 -2.52 10.96
C LEU A 385 35.54 -2.66 12.45
N PRO A 386 34.94 -1.63 13.05
CA PRO A 386 34.42 -1.71 14.41
C PRO A 386 33.35 -2.80 14.53
N ARG A 387 33.27 -3.44 15.71
CA ARG A 387 32.23 -4.42 16.04
C ARG A 387 30.84 -3.80 15.91
N SER A 388 29.84 -4.63 15.58
CA SER A 388 28.46 -4.16 15.54
C SER A 388 28.05 -3.62 16.91
N ASN A 389 27.30 -2.51 16.94
CA ASN A 389 26.65 -2.06 18.17
C ASN A 389 25.50 -3.02 18.56
N GLU A 390 24.97 -2.85 19.77
CA GLU A 390 23.87 -3.70 20.28
C GLU A 390 22.60 -3.58 19.45
N TYR A 391 22.29 -2.37 18.98
CA TYR A 391 21.14 -2.09 18.11
C TYR A 391 21.24 -2.85 16.78
N GLY A 392 22.42 -2.89 16.15
CA GLY A 392 22.68 -3.63 14.92
C GLY A 392 22.52 -5.14 15.11
N ARG A 393 23.02 -5.69 16.23
CA ARG A 393 22.79 -7.12 16.57
C ARG A 393 21.32 -7.43 16.79
N LEU A 394 20.59 -6.55 17.48
CA LEU A 394 19.15 -6.71 17.73
C LEU A 394 18.36 -6.62 16.41
N PHE A 395 18.65 -5.62 15.57
CA PHE A 395 18.07 -5.49 14.24
C PHE A 395 18.31 -6.74 13.40
N SER A 396 19.54 -7.25 13.38
CA SER A 396 19.89 -8.47 12.65
C SER A 396 19.04 -9.67 13.10
N ARG A 397 18.82 -9.84 14.41
CA ARG A 397 17.94 -10.90 14.95
C ARG A 397 16.48 -10.73 14.53
N VAL A 398 15.95 -9.51 14.60
CA VAL A 398 14.59 -9.19 14.12
C VAL A 398 14.47 -9.51 12.63
N ALA A 399 15.44 -9.06 11.82
CA ALA A 399 15.42 -9.23 10.37
C ALA A 399 15.55 -10.69 9.95
N VAL A 400 16.43 -11.47 10.58
CA VAL A 400 16.59 -12.90 10.30
C VAL A 400 15.31 -13.66 10.68
N THR A 401 14.71 -13.36 11.83
CA THR A 401 13.46 -13.99 12.28
C THR A 401 12.30 -13.68 11.34
N GLY A 402 12.12 -12.41 10.97
CA GLY A 402 11.08 -12.00 10.02
C GLY A 402 11.24 -12.65 8.64
N ASN A 403 12.48 -12.76 8.14
CA ASN A 403 12.76 -13.45 6.88
C ASN A 403 12.56 -14.97 6.96
N PHE A 404 12.83 -15.59 8.11
CA PHE A 404 12.48 -17.00 8.33
C PHE A 404 10.97 -17.22 8.29
N MET A 405 10.18 -16.36 8.96
CA MET A 405 8.73 -16.40 8.90
C MET A 405 8.20 -16.20 7.46
N MET A 406 8.84 -15.32 6.68
CA MET A 406 8.56 -15.16 5.24
C MET A 406 8.93 -16.40 4.41
N ALA A 407 9.90 -17.22 4.83
CA ALA A 407 10.30 -18.45 4.13
C ALA A 407 9.32 -19.61 4.31
N ILE A 408 8.46 -19.55 5.34
CA ILE A 408 7.41 -20.55 5.63
C ILE A 408 6.00 -20.04 5.32
N LYS A 409 5.89 -18.93 4.57
CA LYS A 409 4.62 -18.27 4.26
C LYS A 409 3.62 -19.18 3.53
N SER A 410 2.35 -18.93 3.81
CA SER A 410 1.22 -19.56 3.12
C SER A 410 0.27 -18.51 2.56
N ILE A 411 -0.22 -18.72 1.34
CA ILE A 411 -1.04 -17.75 0.61
C ILE A 411 -2.42 -18.33 0.41
N GLN A 412 -3.47 -17.60 0.77
CA GLN A 412 -4.85 -18.00 0.53
C GLN A 412 -5.06 -18.20 -0.97
N ILE A 413 -5.59 -19.35 -1.38
CA ILE A 413 -5.79 -19.63 -2.81
C ILE A 413 -6.94 -18.80 -3.39
N GLY A 414 -7.94 -18.48 -2.56
CA GLY A 414 -9.10 -17.69 -2.95
C GLY A 414 -10.35 -18.52 -3.14
N GLN A 415 -11.39 -17.90 -3.70
CA GLN A 415 -12.70 -18.52 -3.85
C GLN A 415 -12.65 -19.67 -4.88
N GLY A 416 -13.41 -20.73 -4.64
CA GLY A 416 -13.44 -21.88 -5.55
C GLY A 416 -14.17 -21.63 -6.87
N THR A 417 -14.15 -22.65 -7.73
CA THR A 417 -14.65 -22.56 -9.10
C THR A 417 -16.16 -22.32 -9.14
N GLN A 418 -16.60 -21.45 -10.05
CA GLN A 418 -18.02 -21.34 -10.38
C GLN A 418 -18.38 -22.44 -11.37
N ILE A 419 -19.37 -23.24 -11.00
CA ILE A 419 -20.04 -24.19 -11.89
C ILE A 419 -21.40 -23.62 -12.25
N ARG A 420 -21.82 -23.82 -13.49
CA ARG A 420 -23.13 -23.42 -13.98
C ARG A 420 -23.75 -24.55 -14.78
N ASP A 421 -25.03 -24.74 -14.61
CA ASP A 421 -25.89 -25.42 -15.59
C ASP A 421 -26.75 -24.36 -16.31
N GLN A 422 -27.80 -24.76 -17.04
CA GLN A 422 -28.65 -23.83 -17.78
C GLN A 422 -29.51 -22.93 -16.88
N GLU A 423 -29.80 -23.34 -15.64
CA GLU A 423 -30.76 -22.67 -14.74
C GLU A 423 -30.12 -22.19 -13.43
N HIS A 424 -29.02 -22.80 -12.99
CA HIS A 424 -28.39 -22.59 -11.70
C HIS A 424 -26.89 -22.35 -11.86
N TYR A 425 -26.36 -21.56 -10.93
CA TYR A 425 -24.92 -21.48 -10.70
C TYR A 425 -24.63 -21.79 -9.24
N SER A 426 -23.49 -22.42 -9.00
CA SER A 426 -22.98 -22.71 -7.67
C SER A 426 -21.49 -22.48 -7.64
N ARG A 427 -20.94 -22.34 -6.44
CA ARG A 427 -19.50 -22.22 -6.25
C ARG A 427 -19.01 -23.42 -5.45
N LEU A 428 -18.16 -24.21 -6.09
CA LEU A 428 -17.55 -25.37 -5.45
C LEU A 428 -16.37 -24.90 -4.60
N GLU A 429 -16.13 -25.56 -3.48
CA GLU A 429 -14.89 -25.39 -2.70
C GLU A 429 -13.72 -26.08 -3.42
N TRP A 430 -12.49 -25.69 -3.10
CA TRP A 430 -11.30 -26.38 -3.61
C TRP A 430 -11.18 -27.75 -2.95
N ARG A 431 -11.46 -28.80 -3.71
CA ARG A 431 -11.32 -30.20 -3.27
C ARG A 431 -10.91 -31.07 -4.43
N ASP A 432 -10.15 -32.13 -4.14
CA ASP A 432 -9.69 -33.06 -5.18
C ASP A 432 -10.87 -33.83 -5.82
N GLU A 433 -11.94 -34.07 -5.06
CA GLU A 433 -13.19 -34.67 -5.57
C GLU A 433 -13.86 -33.83 -6.68
N HIS A 434 -13.57 -32.53 -6.75
CA HIS A 434 -14.15 -31.63 -7.74
C HIS A 434 -13.33 -31.55 -9.04
N ILE A 435 -12.15 -32.16 -9.12
CA ILE A 435 -11.28 -32.15 -10.31
C ILE A 435 -12.02 -32.58 -11.60
N PRO A 436 -12.89 -33.61 -11.60
CA PRO A 436 -13.61 -34.03 -12.81
C PRO A 436 -14.53 -32.95 -13.42
N TYR A 437 -14.96 -31.97 -12.62
CA TYR A 437 -15.86 -30.90 -13.06
C TYR A 437 -15.12 -29.64 -13.54
N MET A 438 -13.78 -29.65 -13.47
CA MET A 438 -12.95 -28.52 -13.89
C MET A 438 -12.66 -28.60 -15.40
N ASN A 439 -12.56 -27.45 -16.06
CA ASN A 439 -12.02 -27.39 -17.42
C ASN A 439 -10.53 -27.78 -17.44
N ASP A 440 -10.01 -28.12 -18.62
CA ASP A 440 -8.63 -28.63 -18.77
C ASP A 440 -7.59 -27.68 -18.19
N GLN A 441 -7.72 -26.38 -18.45
CA GLN A 441 -6.82 -25.36 -17.92
C GLN A 441 -6.81 -25.34 -16.39
N THR A 442 -7.99 -25.41 -15.76
CA THR A 442 -8.13 -25.37 -14.30
C THR A 442 -7.60 -26.63 -13.67
N LYS A 443 -7.94 -27.77 -14.26
CA LYS A 443 -7.45 -29.09 -13.84
C LYS A 443 -5.92 -29.15 -13.87
N GLU A 444 -5.29 -28.65 -14.94
CA GLU A 444 -3.84 -28.68 -15.11
C GLU A 444 -3.11 -27.93 -13.98
N TRP A 445 -3.47 -26.67 -13.71
CA TRP A 445 -2.78 -25.91 -12.67
C TRP A 445 -3.17 -26.39 -11.26
N TYR A 446 -4.41 -26.84 -11.05
CA TYR A 446 -4.87 -27.30 -9.73
C TYR A 446 -4.15 -28.58 -9.31
N GLN A 447 -3.98 -29.53 -10.24
CA GLN A 447 -3.21 -30.76 -9.99
C GLN A 447 -1.74 -30.45 -9.65
N LYS A 448 -1.13 -29.47 -10.31
CA LYS A 448 0.26 -29.04 -10.04
C LYS A 448 0.41 -28.38 -8.66
N VAL A 449 -0.59 -27.61 -8.22
CA VAL A 449 -0.53 -26.89 -6.93
C VAL A 449 -1.03 -27.73 -5.74
N SER A 450 -1.83 -28.77 -5.98
CA SER A 450 -2.42 -29.62 -4.93
C SER A 450 -1.40 -30.15 -3.90
N PRO A 451 -0.17 -30.58 -4.27
CA PRO A 451 0.85 -31.00 -3.28
C PRO A 451 1.34 -29.89 -2.34
N LEU A 452 1.16 -28.62 -2.73
CA LEU A 452 1.57 -27.45 -1.96
C LEU A 452 0.43 -26.91 -1.08
N MET A 453 -0.80 -27.39 -1.24
CA MET A 453 -1.93 -26.89 -0.47
C MET A 453 -1.90 -27.40 0.96
N THR A 454 -2.43 -26.60 1.89
CA THR A 454 -2.69 -27.02 3.26
C THR A 454 -3.80 -28.08 3.31
N PRO A 455 -3.90 -28.88 4.39
CA PRO A 455 -4.91 -29.94 4.51
C PRO A 455 -6.36 -29.47 4.35
N ASP A 456 -6.67 -28.24 4.79
CA ASP A 456 -7.97 -27.58 4.64
C ASP A 456 -8.25 -27.07 3.21
N ARG A 457 -7.26 -27.20 2.29
CA ARG A 457 -7.28 -26.72 0.91
C ARG A 457 -7.58 -25.21 0.77
N GLN A 458 -7.35 -24.40 1.81
CA GLN A 458 -7.59 -22.94 1.76
C GLN A 458 -6.34 -22.13 1.42
N TYR A 459 -5.16 -22.66 1.74
CA TYR A 459 -3.89 -21.99 1.55
C TYR A 459 -2.93 -22.83 0.72
N VAL A 460 -1.95 -22.16 0.11
CA VAL A 460 -0.85 -22.77 -0.64
C VAL A 460 0.46 -22.37 0.02
N ARG A 461 1.31 -23.35 0.34
CA ARG A 461 2.68 -23.12 0.81
C ARG A 461 3.50 -22.46 -0.31
N ALA A 462 4.08 -21.31 -0.02
CA ALA A 462 4.82 -20.53 -1.00
C ALA A 462 6.20 -20.18 -0.43
N SER A 463 7.05 -21.17 -0.20
CA SER A 463 8.37 -20.95 0.40
C SER A 463 9.30 -20.02 -0.41
N PRO A 464 9.54 -20.24 -1.72
CA PRO A 464 10.38 -19.36 -2.54
C PRO A 464 9.66 -18.05 -2.89
N GLY A 465 10.39 -17.09 -3.44
CA GLY A 465 9.85 -15.80 -3.85
C GLY A 465 9.59 -14.87 -2.66
N MET A 466 9.63 -13.56 -2.92
CA MET A 466 9.03 -12.55 -2.07
C MET A 466 7.63 -12.20 -2.57
N LEU A 467 6.80 -11.67 -1.67
CA LEU A 467 5.50 -11.14 -2.04
C LEU A 467 5.63 -9.68 -2.45
N MET A 468 4.88 -9.31 -3.50
CA MET A 468 4.92 -7.95 -4.05
C MET A 468 4.59 -6.92 -2.98
N GLY A 469 5.45 -5.92 -2.81
CA GLY A 469 5.21 -4.78 -1.93
C GLY A 469 5.58 -4.97 -0.47
N MET A 470 6.27 -6.06 -0.10
CA MET A 470 6.65 -6.32 1.30
C MET A 470 7.97 -5.68 1.72
N LEU A 471 9.03 -5.79 0.89
CA LEU A 471 10.37 -5.22 1.14
C LEU A 471 10.90 -4.51 -0.11
N ASN A 472 10.26 -3.40 -0.51
CA ASN A 472 10.64 -2.66 -1.72
C ASN A 472 12.00 -1.98 -1.53
N ALA A 473 12.20 -1.28 -0.40
CA ALA A 473 13.46 -0.67 -0.05
C ALA A 473 14.53 -1.74 0.22
N GLY A 474 14.18 -2.81 0.96
CA GLY A 474 15.11 -3.93 1.19
C GLY A 474 15.61 -4.58 -0.10
N SER A 475 14.71 -4.83 -1.07
CA SER A 475 15.09 -5.37 -2.37
C SER A 475 15.94 -4.42 -3.21
N THR A 476 15.73 -3.10 -3.08
CA THR A 476 16.56 -2.07 -3.70
C THR A 476 17.99 -2.13 -3.16
N THR A 477 18.15 -2.21 -1.84
CA THR A 477 19.47 -2.36 -1.19
C THR A 477 20.18 -3.62 -1.68
N LEU A 478 19.48 -4.77 -1.72
CA LEU A 478 20.04 -6.02 -2.23
C LEU A 478 20.58 -5.87 -3.66
N GLY A 479 19.82 -5.22 -4.55
CA GLY A 479 20.26 -4.99 -5.93
C GLY A 479 21.44 -4.04 -6.08
N LEU A 480 21.62 -3.11 -5.15
CA LEU A 480 22.78 -2.20 -5.15
C LEU A 480 24.06 -2.88 -4.66
N LEU A 481 23.99 -4.01 -3.95
CA LEU A 481 25.17 -4.76 -3.52
C LEU A 481 26.00 -5.28 -4.71
N ALA A 482 25.34 -5.60 -5.83
CA ALA A 482 26.01 -6.10 -7.04
C ALA A 482 26.80 -5.02 -7.79
N ALA A 483 26.55 -3.73 -7.52
CA ALA A 483 27.20 -2.63 -8.23
C ALA A 483 28.71 -2.65 -8.00
N ASN A 484 29.47 -2.66 -9.11
CA ASN A 484 30.93 -2.73 -9.16
C ASN A 484 31.55 -4.02 -8.60
N HIS A 485 30.76 -5.07 -8.33
CA HIS A 485 31.32 -6.37 -7.95
C HIS A 485 32.20 -6.93 -9.07
N ARG A 486 33.39 -7.47 -8.74
CA ARG A 486 34.37 -8.01 -9.71
C ARG A 486 34.83 -7.02 -10.80
N MET A 487 34.64 -5.70 -10.59
CA MET A 487 35.08 -4.66 -11.53
C MET A 487 36.36 -3.98 -11.02
N ASN A 488 37.21 -3.54 -11.95
CA ASN A 488 38.33 -2.66 -11.64
C ASN A 488 37.95 -1.23 -12.01
N GLY A 489 37.69 -0.39 -11.00
CA GLY A 489 37.22 0.99 -11.15
C GLY A 489 38.14 1.93 -11.92
N ASP A 490 39.40 1.53 -12.17
CA ASP A 490 40.34 2.29 -13.00
C ASP A 490 40.11 2.06 -14.50
N THR A 491 39.45 0.96 -14.86
CA THR A 491 39.24 0.52 -16.26
C THR A 491 37.77 0.40 -16.64
N MET A 492 36.91 0.03 -15.69
CA MET A 492 35.47 -0.09 -15.87
C MET A 492 34.72 0.06 -14.55
N LYS A 493 33.57 0.72 -14.61
CA LYS A 493 32.74 1.04 -13.44
C LYS A 493 31.29 1.17 -13.86
N VAL A 494 30.38 0.76 -12.98
CA VAL A 494 28.94 0.96 -13.13
C VAL A 494 28.45 1.94 -12.06
N VAL A 495 27.68 2.93 -12.50
CA VAL A 495 26.93 3.86 -11.63
C VAL A 495 25.45 3.57 -11.84
N THR A 496 24.81 2.96 -10.84
CA THR A 496 23.42 2.50 -10.96
C THR A 496 22.50 3.26 -10.02
N LEU A 497 21.38 3.72 -10.56
CA LEU A 497 20.19 4.15 -9.83
C LEU A 497 19.18 3.00 -9.81
N ARG A 498 18.60 2.71 -8.66
CA ARG A 498 17.63 1.62 -8.50
C ARG A 498 16.45 2.03 -7.61
N SER A 499 15.27 1.57 -8.01
CA SER A 499 14.01 1.71 -7.29
C SER A 499 13.20 0.44 -7.47
N SER A 500 13.42 -0.56 -6.61
CA SER A 500 12.90 -1.91 -6.76
C SER A 500 13.34 -2.58 -8.07
N ASP A 501 12.40 -3.02 -8.91
CA ASP A 501 12.62 -3.71 -10.17
C ASP A 501 13.19 -2.82 -11.28
N ASP A 502 12.90 -1.52 -11.24
CA ASP A 502 13.41 -0.54 -12.20
C ASP A 502 14.83 -0.09 -11.82
N SER A 503 15.74 -0.11 -12.79
CA SER A 503 17.07 0.50 -12.66
C SER A 503 17.47 1.33 -13.88
N MET A 504 18.36 2.27 -13.65
CA MET A 504 19.04 3.02 -14.70
C MET A 504 20.53 3.05 -14.39
N SER A 505 21.35 2.56 -15.32
CA SER A 505 22.78 2.36 -15.10
C SER A 505 23.62 3.10 -16.13
N LEU A 506 24.68 3.75 -15.69
CA LEU A 506 25.77 4.22 -16.55
C LEU A 506 26.92 3.22 -16.49
N TYR A 507 27.34 2.76 -17.65
CA TYR A 507 28.46 1.86 -17.87
C TYR A 507 29.64 2.68 -18.37
N LEU A 508 30.64 2.87 -17.51
CA LEU A 508 31.85 3.65 -17.76
C LEU A 508 33.00 2.69 -18.06
N ALA A 509 33.78 2.95 -19.10
CA ALA A 509 34.97 2.16 -19.41
C ALA A 509 36.02 2.95 -20.22
N SER A 510 37.28 2.52 -20.14
CA SER A 510 38.40 3.07 -20.92
C SER A 510 38.50 2.53 -22.36
N SER A 511 37.61 1.61 -22.76
CA SER A 511 37.50 1.21 -24.17
C SER A 511 36.13 0.59 -24.49
N PRO A 512 35.72 0.56 -25.76
CA PRO A 512 34.46 -0.07 -26.17
C PRO A 512 34.37 -1.56 -25.80
N HIS A 513 35.48 -2.31 -25.87
CA HIS A 513 35.52 -3.72 -25.47
C HIS A 513 35.27 -3.88 -23.97
N LEU A 514 35.91 -3.04 -23.15
CA LEU A 514 35.69 -3.03 -21.71
C LEU A 514 34.29 -2.55 -21.34
N ASN A 515 33.68 -1.65 -22.12
CA ASN A 515 32.30 -1.22 -21.92
C ASN A 515 31.32 -2.40 -22.06
N ARG A 516 31.45 -3.19 -23.14
CA ARG A 516 30.65 -4.41 -23.33
C ARG A 516 30.86 -5.42 -22.19
N ARG A 517 32.10 -5.59 -21.73
CA ARG A 517 32.42 -6.44 -20.59
C ARG A 517 31.79 -5.93 -19.30
N CYS A 518 31.78 -4.62 -19.07
CA CYS A 518 31.16 -3.98 -17.91
C CYS A 518 29.66 -4.27 -17.86
N ILE A 519 28.96 -4.11 -18.99
CA ILE A 519 27.52 -4.42 -19.12
C ILE A 519 27.23 -5.88 -18.79
N GLU A 520 27.95 -6.81 -19.44
CA GLU A 520 27.74 -8.24 -19.23
C GLU A 520 28.05 -8.66 -17.79
N MET A 521 29.12 -8.11 -17.21
CA MET A 521 29.51 -8.42 -15.85
C MET A 521 28.51 -7.87 -14.83
N ASN A 522 27.94 -6.69 -15.04
CA ASN A 522 26.86 -6.17 -14.19
C ASN A 522 25.63 -7.10 -14.23
N ARG A 523 25.23 -7.53 -15.43
CA ARG A 523 24.14 -8.50 -15.62
C ARG A 523 24.41 -9.81 -14.89
N GLN A 524 25.63 -10.34 -14.99
CA GLN A 524 26.03 -11.55 -14.28
C GLN A 524 26.05 -11.35 -12.76
N ASN A 525 26.56 -10.23 -12.26
CA ASN A 525 26.58 -9.92 -10.84
C ASN A 525 25.16 -9.84 -10.24
N LEU A 526 24.22 -9.21 -10.94
CA LEU A 526 22.82 -9.18 -10.54
C LEU A 526 22.22 -10.59 -10.51
N SER A 527 22.49 -11.42 -11.52
CA SER A 527 22.00 -12.80 -11.53
C SER A 527 22.54 -13.63 -10.35
N LEU A 528 23.77 -13.40 -9.88
CA LEU A 528 24.32 -14.12 -8.71
C LEU A 528 23.51 -13.93 -7.42
N ILE A 529 22.71 -12.87 -7.34
CA ILE A 529 21.81 -12.55 -6.22
C ILE A 529 20.33 -12.65 -6.61
N ALA A 530 20.02 -13.48 -7.62
CA ALA A 530 18.68 -13.76 -8.13
C ALA A 530 17.94 -12.54 -8.73
N ILE A 531 18.68 -11.56 -9.24
CA ILE A 531 18.11 -10.42 -9.98
C ILE A 531 18.35 -10.63 -11.48
N ASN A 532 17.26 -10.83 -12.22
CA ASN A 532 17.30 -11.18 -13.64
C ASN A 532 16.89 -9.98 -14.51
N LEU A 533 17.83 -9.37 -15.23
CA LEU A 533 17.52 -8.30 -16.18
C LEU A 533 16.78 -8.83 -17.41
N SER A 534 15.69 -8.17 -17.80
CA SER A 534 14.89 -8.52 -18.97
C SER A 534 15.68 -8.33 -20.26
N THR A 535 15.81 -9.38 -21.08
CA THR A 535 16.40 -9.22 -22.42
C THR A 535 15.50 -8.44 -23.37
N SER A 536 14.18 -8.47 -23.16
CA SER A 536 13.21 -7.86 -24.08
C SER A 536 12.80 -6.43 -23.71
N LYS A 537 13.12 -5.99 -22.48
CA LYS A 537 12.71 -4.67 -21.98
C LYS A 537 13.88 -3.80 -21.54
N THR A 538 15.05 -4.38 -21.26
CA THR A 538 16.25 -3.59 -21.02
C THR A 538 16.76 -3.06 -22.34
N ILE A 539 16.98 -1.74 -22.41
CA ILE A 539 17.47 -1.04 -23.61
C ILE A 539 18.76 -0.31 -23.24
N LEU A 540 19.77 -0.42 -24.10
CA LEU A 540 21.04 0.28 -23.99
C LEU A 540 21.09 1.40 -25.03
N MET A 541 21.44 2.60 -24.60
CA MET A 541 21.41 3.83 -25.41
C MET A 541 22.65 4.68 -25.14
N LYS A 542 22.84 5.71 -25.96
CA LYS A 542 23.83 6.75 -25.71
C LYS A 542 23.50 7.45 -24.39
N LYS A 543 24.53 7.84 -23.64
CA LYS A 543 24.39 8.70 -22.46
C LYS A 543 23.51 9.91 -22.78
N GLY A 544 22.62 10.23 -21.83
CA GLY A 544 21.70 11.36 -21.93
C GLY A 544 20.31 10.95 -22.39
N ILE A 545 20.12 9.74 -22.93
CA ILE A 545 18.81 9.24 -23.34
C ILE A 545 18.43 8.09 -22.41
N GLY A 546 17.19 8.06 -21.92
CA GLY A 546 16.75 7.06 -20.96
C GLY A 546 15.29 7.14 -20.58
N GLU A 547 14.80 6.07 -19.98
CA GLU A 547 13.58 6.04 -19.18
C GLU A 547 13.89 5.49 -17.78
N TYR A 548 13.24 6.05 -16.76
CA TYR A 548 13.32 5.57 -15.38
C TYR A 548 12.03 5.87 -14.61
N THR A 549 11.31 4.83 -14.18
CA THR A 549 10.05 4.94 -13.41
C THR A 549 8.96 5.78 -14.09
N SER A 550 8.82 5.62 -15.41
CA SER A 550 7.99 6.42 -16.33
C SER A 550 8.39 7.90 -16.42
N TRP A 551 9.66 8.23 -16.21
CA TRP A 551 10.24 9.53 -16.58
C TRP A 551 11.20 9.35 -17.74
N TYR A 552 11.02 10.18 -18.77
CA TYR A 552 11.83 10.14 -19.98
C TYR A 552 12.88 11.25 -19.96
N ILE A 553 14.07 10.91 -20.45
CA ILE A 553 15.25 11.76 -20.48
C ILE A 553 15.75 11.80 -21.92
N ASP A 554 15.94 13.01 -22.42
CA ASP A 554 16.61 13.33 -23.68
C ASP A 554 17.50 14.56 -23.46
N GLU A 555 18.71 14.30 -22.95
CA GLU A 555 19.67 15.24 -22.33
C GLU A 555 19.13 15.96 -21.08
N LYS A 556 17.83 16.21 -21.03
CA LYS A 556 17.04 16.80 -19.94
C LYS A 556 15.79 15.96 -19.70
N PHE A 557 15.20 16.13 -18.52
CA PHE A 557 13.89 15.55 -18.23
C PHE A 557 12.82 16.15 -19.14
N ILE A 558 11.99 15.27 -19.71
CA ILE A 558 10.87 15.66 -20.56
C ILE A 558 9.61 15.77 -19.69
N SER A 559 8.77 16.76 -19.99
CA SER A 559 7.48 16.89 -19.33
C SER A 559 6.50 15.80 -19.81
N GLN A 560 5.85 15.14 -18.85
CA GLN A 560 4.88 14.09 -19.14
C GLN A 560 3.61 14.28 -18.33
N TYR A 561 2.52 14.60 -19.02
CA TYR A 561 1.21 14.82 -18.41
C TYR A 561 0.32 13.57 -18.43
N GLY A 562 0.59 12.60 -19.30
CA GLY A 562 -0.26 11.42 -19.50
C GLY A 562 -0.59 10.68 -18.20
N VAL A 563 0.42 10.46 -17.34
CA VAL A 563 0.26 9.78 -16.04
C VAL A 563 -0.58 10.55 -15.03
N GLU A 564 -0.75 11.86 -15.23
CA GLU A 564 -1.44 12.77 -14.30
C GLU A 564 -2.90 13.03 -14.67
N THR A 565 -3.33 12.56 -15.84
CA THR A 565 -4.68 12.82 -16.35
C THR A 565 -5.77 12.27 -15.42
N SER A 566 -5.51 11.16 -14.73
CA SER A 566 -6.45 10.61 -13.75
C SER A 566 -6.61 11.45 -12.49
N ALA A 567 -5.64 12.33 -12.17
CA ALA A 567 -5.67 13.18 -10.98
C ALA A 567 -6.63 14.38 -11.11
N ILE A 568 -7.14 14.66 -12.32
CA ILE A 568 -8.18 15.68 -12.55
C ILE A 568 -9.55 15.21 -12.02
N ARG A 569 -9.72 13.89 -11.82
CA ARG A 569 -10.98 13.35 -11.31
C ARG A 569 -11.18 13.78 -9.85
N PRO A 570 -12.37 14.26 -9.46
CA PRO A 570 -12.66 14.56 -8.07
C PRO A 570 -12.50 13.32 -7.20
N GLN A 571 -12.00 13.49 -5.97
CA GLN A 571 -11.78 12.37 -5.05
C GLN A 571 -13.10 11.86 -4.48
N GLY A 572 -14.12 12.73 -4.43
CA GLY A 572 -15.41 12.43 -3.86
C GLY A 572 -15.30 12.33 -2.35
N LYS A 573 -14.66 13.30 -1.68
CA LYS A 573 -14.72 13.41 -0.21
C LYS A 573 -15.91 14.25 0.20
N ASN A 574 -15.80 15.54 -0.04
CA ASN A 574 -16.84 16.56 0.08
C ASN A 574 -16.56 17.60 -1.03
N PRO A 575 -17.54 18.44 -1.41
CA PRO A 575 -17.37 19.37 -2.52
C PRO A 575 -16.23 20.38 -2.30
N ALA A 576 -16.07 20.93 -1.11
CA ALA A 576 -15.05 21.94 -0.82
C ALA A 576 -13.62 21.39 -0.97
N ASP A 577 -13.32 20.26 -0.35
CA ASP A 577 -12.01 19.60 -0.45
C ASP A 577 -11.74 19.10 -1.87
N ASP A 578 -12.77 18.64 -2.59
CA ASP A 578 -12.62 18.22 -3.99
C ASP A 578 -12.27 19.41 -4.90
N PHE A 579 -12.91 20.58 -4.73
CA PHE A 579 -12.55 21.79 -5.46
C PHE A 579 -11.14 22.26 -5.12
N TYR A 580 -10.80 22.31 -3.84
CA TYR A 580 -9.47 22.71 -3.39
C TYR A 580 -8.37 21.76 -3.89
N SER A 581 -8.63 20.44 -3.93
CA SER A 581 -7.71 19.44 -4.47
C SER A 581 -7.37 19.71 -5.95
N ILE A 582 -8.34 20.16 -6.76
CA ILE A 582 -8.09 20.56 -8.15
C ILE A 582 -7.21 21.83 -8.22
N ALA A 583 -7.49 22.83 -7.39
CA ALA A 583 -6.71 24.07 -7.35
C ALA A 583 -5.24 23.81 -6.92
N LYS A 584 -5.06 23.14 -5.77
CA LYS A 584 -3.75 22.75 -5.23
C LYS A 584 -3.00 21.84 -6.20
N GLY A 585 -3.67 20.85 -6.79
CA GLY A 585 -3.09 19.97 -7.80
C GLY A 585 -2.64 20.71 -9.06
N THR A 586 -3.35 21.77 -9.46
CA THR A 586 -2.95 22.63 -10.57
C THR A 586 -1.74 23.49 -10.22
N ALA A 587 -1.71 24.07 -9.01
CA ALA A 587 -0.56 24.84 -8.52
C ALA A 587 0.72 23.98 -8.47
N SER A 588 0.64 22.77 -7.93
CA SER A 588 1.76 21.81 -7.91
C SER A 588 2.21 21.43 -9.33
N SER A 589 1.27 21.24 -10.26
CA SER A 589 1.60 20.93 -11.66
C SER A 589 2.35 22.10 -12.35
N LEU A 590 1.96 23.34 -12.07
CA LEU A 590 2.65 24.54 -12.56
C LEU A 590 4.06 24.67 -11.96
N GLN A 591 4.19 24.49 -10.65
CA GLN A 591 5.48 24.56 -9.95
C GLN A 591 6.48 23.52 -10.46
N THR A 592 6.00 22.33 -10.77
CA THR A 592 6.81 21.21 -11.31
C THR A 592 7.01 21.28 -12.83
N LEU A 593 6.51 22.33 -13.49
CA LEU A 593 6.56 22.54 -14.94
C LEU A 593 6.00 21.36 -15.75
N THR A 594 5.08 20.58 -15.17
CA THR A 594 4.39 19.49 -15.86
C THR A 594 3.29 20.01 -16.78
N VAL A 595 2.77 21.20 -16.47
CA VAL A 595 1.75 21.90 -17.26
C VAL A 595 2.14 23.37 -17.43
N ASN A 596 1.80 23.95 -18.57
CA ASN A 596 1.96 25.38 -18.81
C ASN A 596 0.71 26.18 -18.34
N PRO A 597 0.72 27.53 -18.34
CA PRO A 597 -0.43 28.33 -17.89
C PRO A 597 -1.75 28.05 -18.63
N LEU A 598 -1.68 27.72 -19.93
CA LEU A 598 -2.86 27.35 -20.73
C LEU A 598 -3.45 26.01 -20.26
N GLY A 599 -2.61 24.98 -20.14
CA GLY A 599 -3.02 23.68 -19.65
C GLY A 599 -3.52 23.74 -18.21
N ALA A 600 -2.95 24.61 -17.36
CA ALA A 600 -3.44 24.85 -16.01
C ALA A 600 -4.85 25.47 -16.01
N SER A 601 -5.10 26.43 -16.89
CA SER A 601 -6.43 27.03 -17.06
C SER A 601 -7.47 26.01 -17.50
N VAL A 602 -7.12 25.14 -18.45
CA VAL A 602 -7.96 24.02 -18.90
C VAL A 602 -8.19 23.01 -17.76
N ARG A 603 -7.14 22.68 -16.99
CA ARG A 603 -7.23 21.76 -15.86
C ARG A 603 -8.17 22.26 -14.77
N LEU A 604 -8.10 23.54 -14.41
CA LEU A 604 -9.03 24.15 -13.46
C LEU A 604 -10.47 24.05 -13.96
N ARG A 605 -10.73 24.44 -15.22
CA ARG A 605 -12.08 24.39 -15.81
C ARG A 605 -12.63 22.96 -15.81
N LEU A 606 -11.87 21.99 -16.32
CA LEU A 606 -12.27 20.59 -16.38
C LEU A 606 -12.47 19.97 -14.99
N GLY A 607 -11.56 20.24 -14.05
CA GLY A 607 -11.65 19.73 -12.69
C GLY A 607 -12.86 20.29 -11.96
N ILE A 608 -13.07 21.62 -11.98
CA ILE A 608 -14.23 22.28 -11.37
C ILE A 608 -15.53 21.78 -11.98
N ALA A 609 -15.60 21.63 -13.31
CA ALA A 609 -16.76 21.04 -13.98
C ALA A 609 -17.00 19.59 -13.52
N GLY A 610 -15.94 18.80 -13.36
CA GLY A 610 -16.00 17.43 -12.84
C GLY A 610 -16.57 17.37 -11.42
N VAL A 611 -16.12 18.25 -10.52
CA VAL A 611 -16.61 18.36 -9.14
C VAL A 611 -18.09 18.77 -9.15
N ARG A 612 -18.47 19.79 -9.92
CA ARG A 612 -19.88 20.22 -10.07
C ARG A 612 -20.78 19.08 -10.54
N ARG A 613 -20.34 18.29 -11.53
CA ARG A 613 -21.10 17.13 -12.03
C ARG A 613 -21.22 16.04 -10.96
N LEU A 614 -20.14 15.73 -10.23
CA LEU A 614 -20.16 14.72 -9.17
C LEU A 614 -21.15 15.08 -8.06
N TRP A 615 -21.09 16.33 -7.59
CA TRP A 615 -21.89 16.82 -6.46
C TRP A 615 -23.21 17.48 -6.87
N ARG A 616 -23.53 17.48 -8.16
CA ARG A 616 -24.75 18.07 -8.75
C ARG A 616 -24.92 19.56 -8.42
N ILE A 617 -23.82 20.30 -8.37
CA ILE A 617 -23.82 21.74 -8.10
C ILE A 617 -24.06 22.49 -9.41
N LYS A 618 -25.16 23.22 -9.49
CA LYS A 618 -25.49 24.10 -10.62
C LYS A 618 -24.99 25.51 -10.35
N ARG A 619 -24.60 26.22 -11.42
CA ARG A 619 -24.30 27.65 -11.35
C ARG A 619 -25.61 28.42 -11.38
N GLU A 620 -25.84 29.26 -10.37
CA GLU A 620 -27.06 30.05 -10.23
C GLU A 620 -26.66 31.48 -9.83
N ILE A 621 -26.81 32.44 -10.75
CA ILE A 621 -26.48 33.84 -10.50
C ILE A 621 -27.55 34.42 -9.58
N GLY A 622 -27.15 35.09 -8.50
CA GLY A 622 -28.07 35.68 -7.55
C GLY A 622 -28.82 34.67 -6.67
N LYS A 623 -28.33 33.44 -6.55
CA LYS A 623 -28.92 32.38 -5.70
C LYS A 623 -29.14 32.83 -4.24
N ARG A 624 -28.26 33.70 -3.75
CA ARG A 624 -28.36 34.31 -2.42
C ARG A 624 -28.60 35.81 -2.60
N GLU A 625 -29.66 36.31 -1.99
CA GLU A 625 -29.99 37.73 -2.01
C GLU A 625 -28.87 38.55 -1.34
N GLY A 626 -28.43 39.63 -1.98
CA GLY A 626 -27.38 40.50 -1.45
C GLY A 626 -25.96 39.93 -1.48
N VAL A 627 -25.71 38.77 -2.11
CA VAL A 627 -24.38 38.16 -2.24
C VAL A 627 -23.95 38.13 -3.71
N SER A 628 -22.83 38.78 -4.04
CA SER A 628 -22.32 38.80 -5.41
C SER A 628 -21.68 37.46 -5.83
N ASP A 629 -21.59 37.20 -7.15
CA ASP A 629 -20.93 36.00 -7.71
C ASP A 629 -19.42 35.95 -7.38
N LYS A 630 -18.82 37.07 -6.96
CA LYS A 630 -17.43 37.14 -6.49
C LYS A 630 -17.27 36.52 -5.10
N VAL A 631 -18.28 36.62 -4.23
CA VAL A 631 -18.26 36.13 -2.84
C VAL A 631 -18.96 34.78 -2.68
N LEU A 632 -19.90 34.43 -3.56
CA LEU A 632 -20.62 33.16 -3.51
C LEU A 632 -19.68 31.96 -3.73
N LEU A 633 -19.63 31.00 -2.78
CA LEU A 633 -18.74 29.84 -2.89
C LEU A 633 -19.07 28.91 -4.06
N LEU A 634 -18.06 28.18 -4.56
CA LEU A 634 -18.21 27.15 -5.60
C LEU A 634 -19.19 26.07 -5.16
N SER A 635 -19.11 25.64 -3.90
CA SER A 635 -20.04 24.66 -3.30
C SER A 635 -21.49 25.15 -3.25
N ASP A 636 -21.72 26.46 -3.23
CA ASP A 636 -23.07 27.06 -3.28
C ASP A 636 -23.48 27.50 -4.70
N GLY A 637 -22.63 27.27 -5.71
CA GLY A 637 -22.94 27.55 -7.13
C GLY A 637 -22.29 28.81 -7.72
N GLY A 638 -21.35 29.45 -7.02
CA GLY A 638 -20.64 30.64 -7.53
C GLY A 638 -19.61 30.35 -8.63
N LYS A 639 -19.04 31.41 -9.24
CA LYS A 639 -17.96 31.32 -10.25
C LYS A 639 -16.63 30.86 -9.64
N SER A 640 -15.77 30.25 -10.45
CA SER A 640 -14.39 29.90 -10.04
C SER A 640 -13.61 31.15 -9.62
N PRO A 641 -13.02 31.19 -8.40
CA PRO A 641 -12.16 32.28 -7.96
C PRO A 641 -10.70 32.09 -8.43
N TRP A 642 -10.35 30.88 -8.87
CA TRP A 642 -8.99 30.53 -9.23
C TRP A 642 -8.67 30.73 -10.71
N THR A 643 -7.42 31.09 -10.92
CA THR A 643 -6.67 31.26 -12.17
C THR A 643 -5.32 30.55 -12.01
N CYS A 644 -4.52 30.47 -13.06
CA CYS A 644 -3.15 29.93 -12.95
C CYS A 644 -2.23 30.72 -12.00
N MET A 645 -2.60 31.95 -11.62
CA MET A 645 -1.77 32.81 -10.77
C MET A 645 -2.07 32.66 -9.27
N ASN A 646 -3.30 32.27 -8.92
CA ASN A 646 -3.78 32.26 -7.54
C ASN A 646 -4.36 30.89 -7.10
N SER A 647 -4.20 29.82 -7.88
CA SER A 647 -4.71 28.48 -7.54
C SER A 647 -4.03 27.81 -6.34
N HIS A 648 -3.00 28.43 -5.77
CA HIS A 648 -2.36 28.00 -4.52
C HIS A 648 -3.09 28.51 -3.27
N LEU A 649 -4.02 29.46 -3.43
CA LEU A 649 -4.77 30.08 -2.33
C LEU A 649 -6.10 29.35 -2.08
N GLU A 650 -6.55 29.37 -0.82
CA GLU A 650 -7.83 28.79 -0.40
C GLU A 650 -9.02 29.66 -0.81
N GLU A 651 -10.17 29.04 -1.10
CA GLU A 651 -11.34 29.71 -1.66
C GLU A 651 -11.97 30.74 -0.72
N THR A 652 -12.29 30.37 0.52
CA THR A 652 -13.02 31.25 1.45
C THR A 652 -12.22 32.51 1.77
N SER A 653 -10.92 32.38 2.01
CA SER A 653 -10.01 33.50 2.24
C SER A 653 -9.90 34.41 1.02
N LEU A 654 -9.84 33.85 -0.19
CA LEU A 654 -9.85 34.61 -1.44
C LEU A 654 -11.13 35.44 -1.59
N ARG A 655 -12.28 34.86 -1.22
CA ARG A 655 -13.57 35.52 -1.37
C ARG A 655 -13.85 36.56 -0.31
N GLU A 656 -13.31 36.38 0.89
CA GLU A 656 -13.38 37.38 1.97
C GLU A 656 -12.77 38.71 1.55
N HIS A 657 -11.68 38.69 0.77
CA HIS A 657 -11.08 39.91 0.22
C HIS A 657 -12.03 40.71 -0.70
N HIS A 658 -13.02 40.04 -1.31
CA HIS A 658 -14.01 40.65 -2.20
C HIS A 658 -15.34 40.99 -1.52
N ALA A 659 -15.47 40.77 -0.20
CA ALA A 659 -16.69 41.05 0.54
C ALA A 659 -16.78 42.52 0.96
N GLU A 660 -17.62 43.28 0.26
CA GLU A 660 -17.80 44.72 0.49
C GLU A 660 -19.02 45.00 1.38
N SER A 661 -20.11 44.27 1.15
CA SER A 661 -21.39 44.46 1.86
C SER A 661 -21.48 43.67 3.17
N GLU A 662 -22.34 44.13 4.08
CA GLU A 662 -22.64 43.41 5.32
C GLU A 662 -23.31 42.05 5.05
N CYS A 663 -24.16 41.98 4.01
CA CYS A 663 -24.79 40.72 3.59
C CYS A 663 -23.76 39.66 3.17
N GLU A 664 -22.72 40.05 2.43
CA GLU A 664 -21.63 39.17 2.00
C GLU A 664 -20.76 38.70 3.17
N ARG A 665 -20.43 39.59 4.10
CA ARG A 665 -19.72 39.22 5.33
C ARG A 665 -20.54 38.25 6.17
N ASN A 666 -21.83 38.53 6.34
CA ASN A 666 -22.76 37.65 7.06
C ASN A 666 -22.91 36.28 6.39
N TYR A 667 -22.90 36.22 5.06
CA TYR A 667 -22.89 34.96 4.32
C TYR A 667 -21.65 34.11 4.67
N LEU A 668 -20.45 34.69 4.60
CA LEU A 668 -19.20 33.99 4.94
C LEU A 668 -19.14 33.56 6.41
N LEU A 669 -19.65 34.38 7.33
CA LEU A 669 -19.74 34.03 8.75
C LEU A 669 -20.67 32.84 8.99
N ARG A 670 -21.85 32.80 8.34
CA ARG A 670 -22.78 31.66 8.44
C ARG A 670 -22.18 30.39 7.87
N VAL A 671 -21.47 30.50 6.76
CA VAL A 671 -20.84 29.36 6.07
C VAL A 671 -19.67 28.80 6.87
N ARG A 672 -18.92 29.65 7.57
CA ARG A 672 -17.77 29.29 8.43
C ARG A 672 -18.15 29.15 9.91
N ASN A 673 -19.42 28.89 10.22
CA ASN A 673 -19.84 28.69 11.60
C ASN A 673 -19.15 27.44 12.19
N PRO A 674 -18.33 27.57 13.25
CA PRO A 674 -17.68 26.41 13.88
C PRO A 674 -18.69 25.40 14.42
N GLU A 675 -19.84 25.86 14.91
CA GLU A 675 -20.92 25.04 15.50
C GLU A 675 -21.86 24.44 14.44
N ASN A 676 -21.40 24.26 13.20
CA ASN A 676 -22.26 23.72 12.16
C ASN A 676 -22.43 22.20 12.31
N PRO A 677 -23.64 21.65 12.13
CA PRO A 677 -23.90 20.22 12.35
C PRO A 677 -23.48 19.32 11.18
N PHE A 678 -22.78 19.87 10.18
CA PHE A 678 -22.53 19.18 8.91
C PHE A 678 -21.09 18.68 8.77
N SER A 679 -20.14 19.37 9.38
CA SER A 679 -18.71 19.10 9.24
C SER A 679 -18.13 18.31 10.40
N GLU A 680 -17.19 17.42 10.10
CA GLU A 680 -16.34 16.76 11.09
C GLU A 680 -14.91 17.34 11.08
N GLU A 681 -14.22 17.14 12.20
CA GLU A 681 -12.80 17.44 12.31
C GLU A 681 -12.00 16.74 11.20
N PRO A 682 -10.96 17.39 10.66
CA PRO A 682 -10.12 16.78 9.64
C PRO A 682 -9.33 15.60 10.21
N THR A 683 -9.68 14.39 9.77
CA THR A 683 -8.92 13.19 10.09
C THR A 683 -7.67 13.11 9.22
N PRO A 684 -6.49 12.79 9.79
CA PRO A 684 -5.26 12.63 9.01
C PRO A 684 -5.37 11.39 8.11
N GLU A 685 -5.04 11.55 6.84
CA GLU A 685 -5.10 10.46 5.87
C GLU A 685 -3.71 9.95 5.48
N VAL A 686 -3.57 8.62 5.42
CA VAL A 686 -2.37 8.00 4.86
C VAL A 686 -2.40 8.12 3.34
N ALA A 687 -1.65 9.05 2.79
CA ALA A 687 -1.47 9.22 1.35
C ALA A 687 -0.04 8.81 0.93
N PHE A 688 0.11 8.33 -0.30
CA PHE A 688 1.45 8.20 -0.88
C PHE A 688 1.87 9.55 -1.43
N SER A 689 2.88 10.17 -0.82
CA SER A 689 3.45 11.41 -1.33
C SER A 689 4.36 11.09 -2.51
N LYS A 690 3.99 11.61 -3.69
CA LYS A 690 4.86 11.55 -4.88
C LYS A 690 6.18 12.29 -4.66
N GLU A 691 6.19 13.32 -3.83
CA GLU A 691 7.36 14.15 -3.54
C GLU A 691 8.32 13.47 -2.57
N MET A 692 7.81 12.83 -1.52
CA MET A 692 8.64 12.12 -0.55
C MET A 692 8.96 10.68 -0.96
N GLY A 693 8.25 10.14 -1.97
CA GLY A 693 8.40 8.75 -2.41
C GLY A 693 7.95 7.72 -1.38
N THR A 694 7.22 8.15 -0.34
CA THR A 694 6.82 7.34 0.81
C THR A 694 5.38 7.63 1.23
N LEU A 695 4.83 6.77 2.08
CA LEU A 695 3.53 7.04 2.72
C LEU A 695 3.72 8.10 3.80
N VAL A 696 2.91 9.15 3.73
CA VAL A 696 2.87 10.25 4.69
C VAL A 696 1.45 10.42 5.21
N MET A 697 1.34 10.95 6.43
CA MET A 697 0.05 11.44 6.93
C MET A 697 -0.12 12.85 6.39
N GLU A 698 -1.17 13.08 5.59
CA GLU A 698 -1.56 14.41 5.14
C GLU A 698 -2.86 14.82 5.81
N ILE A 699 -2.89 16.06 6.31
CA ILE A 699 -4.10 16.73 6.78
C ILE A 699 -4.45 17.77 5.73
N THR A 700 -5.72 17.81 5.32
CA THR A 700 -6.19 18.86 4.40
C THR A 700 -6.42 20.12 5.22
N GLU A 701 -5.56 21.11 5.02
CA GLU A 701 -5.60 22.41 5.71
C GLU A 701 -6.58 23.37 5.02
N THR A 702 -7.87 23.07 5.09
CA THR A 702 -8.94 23.96 4.61
C THR A 702 -9.82 24.38 5.78
N PRO A 703 -10.21 25.68 5.88
CA PRO A 703 -11.22 26.10 6.84
C PRO A 703 -12.49 25.28 6.67
N ARG A 704 -12.99 24.69 7.77
CA ARG A 704 -14.24 23.94 7.71
C ARG A 704 -15.41 24.88 7.43
N THR A 705 -16.28 24.43 6.55
CA THR A 705 -17.49 25.14 6.14
C THR A 705 -18.66 24.19 6.20
N VAL A 706 -19.88 24.74 6.18
CA VAL A 706 -21.14 23.97 6.08
C VAL A 706 -21.19 23.01 4.90
N PHE A 707 -20.27 23.11 3.92
CA PHE A 707 -20.20 22.24 2.74
C PHE A 707 -19.27 21.04 2.90
N HIS A 708 -18.59 20.89 4.05
CA HIS A 708 -17.72 19.75 4.35
C HIS A 708 -18.51 18.57 4.94
N PHE A 709 -19.56 18.11 4.24
CA PHE A 709 -20.45 17.06 4.75
C PHE A 709 -19.75 15.71 4.95
N THR A 710 -20.07 15.02 6.05
CA THR A 710 -19.67 13.62 6.26
C THR A 710 -20.51 12.67 5.41
N LYS A 711 -19.84 11.74 4.72
CA LYS A 711 -20.52 10.65 4.01
C LYS A 711 -21.04 9.60 4.99
N ARG A 712 -22.30 9.21 4.81
CA ARG A 712 -22.85 8.03 5.50
C ARG A 712 -22.04 6.78 5.16
N SER A 713 -21.85 5.94 6.17
CA SER A 713 -21.22 4.63 6.00
C SER A 713 -22.02 3.73 5.03
N ASN A 714 -21.31 2.82 4.35
CA ASN A 714 -21.93 1.92 3.36
C ASN A 714 -22.98 1.02 4.02
N ARG A 715 -24.22 0.99 3.52
CA ARG A 715 -25.33 0.19 4.07
C ARG A 715 -25.19 -1.34 3.97
N THR A 716 -24.03 -1.86 3.60
CA THR A 716 -23.75 -3.29 3.45
C THR A 716 -23.51 -4.04 4.77
N PHE A 717 -23.64 -3.37 5.93
CA PHE A 717 -23.49 -3.92 7.29
C PHE A 717 -24.73 -4.68 7.78
N GLY A 718 -25.23 -5.65 7.01
CA GLY A 718 -26.47 -6.37 7.33
C GLY A 718 -26.28 -7.67 8.15
N GLY A 719 -25.04 -8.14 8.34
CA GLY A 719 -24.78 -9.39 9.06
C GLY A 719 -24.66 -9.22 10.58
N PRO A 720 -24.97 -10.26 11.40
CA PRO A 720 -24.88 -10.19 12.87
C PRO A 720 -23.48 -9.73 13.35
N ASN A 721 -22.42 -10.28 12.75
CA ASN A 721 -21.02 -9.95 13.04
C ASN A 721 -20.61 -8.50 12.67
N GLN A 722 -21.41 -7.83 11.84
CA GLN A 722 -21.18 -6.46 11.38
C GLN A 722 -21.95 -5.47 12.26
N GLN A 723 -23.11 -5.88 12.79
CA GLN A 723 -23.86 -5.12 13.79
C GLN A 723 -23.08 -5.00 15.10
N GLU A 724 -22.50 -6.11 15.57
CA GLU A 724 -21.62 -6.11 16.75
C GLU A 724 -20.44 -5.13 16.59
N GLN A 725 -19.80 -5.13 15.42
CA GLN A 725 -18.73 -4.19 15.12
C GLN A 725 -19.22 -2.73 15.07
N ALA A 726 -20.42 -2.47 14.55
CA ALA A 726 -20.98 -1.12 14.50
C ALA A 726 -21.36 -0.59 15.89
N ILE A 727 -21.87 -1.46 16.77
CA ILE A 727 -22.13 -1.13 18.18
C ILE A 727 -20.81 -0.79 18.86
N GLU A 728 -19.80 -1.63 18.67
CA GLU A 728 -18.49 -1.42 19.26
C GLU A 728 -17.80 -0.13 18.76
N GLU A 729 -17.87 0.16 17.45
CA GLU A 729 -17.39 1.42 16.89
C GLU A 729 -18.13 2.63 17.46
N ARG A 730 -19.45 2.52 17.69
CA ARG A 730 -20.24 3.56 18.36
C ARG A 730 -19.78 3.76 19.80
N SER A 731 -19.64 2.68 20.57
CA SER A 731 -19.17 2.75 21.96
C SER A 731 -17.77 3.37 22.07
N TYR A 732 -16.87 3.09 21.12
CA TYR A 732 -15.57 3.77 21.05
C TYR A 732 -15.68 5.24 20.68
N GLY A 733 -16.62 5.62 19.81
CA GLY A 733 -16.92 7.02 19.51
C GLY A 733 -17.37 7.78 20.76
N GLU A 734 -18.36 7.25 21.47
CA GLU A 734 -18.86 7.83 22.73
C GLU A 734 -17.75 7.93 23.80
N LEU A 735 -16.89 6.91 23.92
CA LEU A 735 -15.75 6.94 24.83
C LEU A 735 -14.75 8.05 24.46
N LEU A 736 -14.46 8.22 23.16
CA LEU A 736 -13.56 9.29 22.70
C LEU A 736 -14.15 10.68 22.95
N ASP A 737 -15.46 10.84 22.78
CA ASP A 737 -16.15 12.11 23.08
C ASP A 737 -16.07 12.43 24.58
N ILE A 738 -16.25 11.43 25.44
CA ILE A 738 -16.04 11.57 26.90
C ILE A 738 -14.59 11.98 27.19
N ILE A 739 -13.61 11.27 26.63
CA ILE A 739 -12.18 11.58 26.84
C ILE A 739 -11.87 13.02 26.41
N ARG A 740 -12.34 13.45 25.24
CA ARG A 740 -12.09 14.80 24.71
C ARG A 740 -12.80 15.88 25.51
N SER A 741 -13.96 15.57 26.09
CA SER A 741 -14.70 16.51 26.92
C SER A 741 -13.98 16.79 28.25
N VAL A 742 -13.38 15.76 28.85
CA VAL A 742 -12.64 15.86 30.12
C VAL A 742 -11.19 16.32 29.90
N ASP A 743 -10.53 15.83 28.86
CA ASP A 743 -9.16 16.18 28.49
C ASP A 743 -9.10 16.66 27.03
N PRO A 744 -9.36 17.96 26.78
CA PRO A 744 -9.32 18.53 25.44
C PRO A 744 -7.94 18.41 24.77
N THR A 745 -6.86 18.24 25.55
CA THR A 745 -5.49 18.13 25.01
C THR A 745 -5.32 16.88 24.16
N THR A 746 -6.14 15.85 24.38
CA THR A 746 -6.16 14.60 23.59
C THR A 746 -6.56 14.81 22.13
N THR A 747 -7.18 15.95 21.81
CA THR A 747 -7.50 16.37 20.43
C THR A 747 -6.24 16.78 19.66
N ILE A 748 -5.19 17.24 20.36
CA ILE A 748 -3.94 17.73 19.79
C ILE A 748 -2.84 16.68 19.93
N GLU A 749 -2.71 16.07 21.10
CA GLU A 749 -1.66 15.09 21.40
C GLU A 749 -2.26 13.74 21.82
N TYR A 750 -1.76 12.65 21.21
CA TYR A 750 -2.14 11.32 21.65
C TYR A 750 -1.52 11.01 23.02
N PRO A 751 -2.28 10.43 23.97
CA PRO A 751 -1.76 10.00 25.25
C PRO A 751 -0.57 9.05 25.10
N LYS A 752 0.50 9.31 25.87
CA LYS A 752 1.74 8.50 25.87
C LYS A 752 1.96 7.71 27.15
N SER A 753 1.09 7.87 28.15
CA SER A 753 1.21 7.17 29.43
C SER A 753 0.66 5.75 29.35
N GLY A 754 1.22 4.84 30.15
CA GLY A 754 0.67 3.50 30.37
C GLY A 754 -0.41 3.46 31.46
N THR A 755 -0.88 4.61 31.93
CA THR A 755 -1.94 4.69 32.95
C THR A 755 -3.27 4.27 32.36
N ASN A 756 -4.14 3.68 33.20
CA ASN A 756 -5.50 3.40 32.79
C ASN A 756 -6.20 4.72 32.45
N ILE A 757 -6.93 4.75 31.33
CA ILE A 757 -7.68 5.93 30.90
C ILE A 757 -8.69 6.33 31.97
N ALA A 758 -9.37 5.38 32.59
CA ALA A 758 -10.34 5.67 33.64
C ALA A 758 -9.70 6.42 34.82
N ASP A 759 -8.55 5.95 35.31
CA ASP A 759 -7.82 6.57 36.42
C ASP A 759 -7.34 7.99 36.05
N HIS A 760 -6.89 8.18 34.81
CA HIS A 760 -6.47 9.49 34.29
C HIS A 760 -7.64 10.48 34.26
N LEU A 761 -8.79 10.07 33.71
CA LEU A 761 -9.97 10.91 33.63
C LEU A 761 -10.50 11.27 35.03
N ILE A 762 -10.52 10.32 35.96
CA ILE A 762 -10.92 10.57 37.34
C ILE A 762 -10.00 11.59 38.01
N ALA A 763 -8.68 11.45 37.86
CA ALA A 763 -7.73 12.39 38.44
C ALA A 763 -7.89 13.82 37.90
N LEU A 764 -8.20 13.96 36.60
CA LEU A 764 -8.51 15.25 36.00
C LEU A 764 -9.81 15.85 36.57
N LEU A 765 -10.88 15.06 36.65
CA LEU A 765 -12.15 15.50 37.23
C LEU A 765 -12.00 15.93 38.70
N GLU A 766 -11.22 15.19 39.49
CA GLU A 766 -10.89 15.54 40.89
C GLU A 766 -10.06 16.83 40.98
N THR A 767 -9.23 17.14 39.98
CA THR A 767 -8.41 18.37 39.95
C THR A 767 -9.23 19.60 39.54
N GLU A 768 -10.06 19.48 38.50
CA GLU A 768 -10.92 20.56 38.01
C GLU A 768 -11.99 20.95 39.04
N SER A 769 -12.52 19.98 39.80
CA SER A 769 -13.54 20.24 40.83
C SER A 769 -13.06 21.17 41.95
N ILE A 770 -11.76 21.11 42.29
CA ILE A 770 -11.13 22.03 43.26
C ILE A 770 -11.16 23.48 42.74
N GLY A 771 -11.06 23.68 41.43
CA GLY A 771 -11.01 25.00 40.80
C GLY A 771 -12.37 25.69 40.61
N ILE A 772 -13.46 24.92 40.60
CA ILE A 772 -14.82 25.41 40.28
C ILE A 772 -15.55 25.94 41.53
N GLY A 773 -15.16 25.50 42.73
CA GLY A 773 -15.79 25.93 43.98
C GLY A 773 -17.20 25.38 44.15
N LEU A 774 -17.37 24.07 43.93
CA LEU A 774 -18.63 23.34 44.09
C LEU A 774 -19.20 23.51 45.50
N ASP A 775 -20.53 23.54 45.61
CA ASP A 775 -21.18 23.53 46.93
C ASP A 775 -21.12 22.13 47.59
N GLU A 776 -21.57 22.04 48.85
CA GLU A 776 -21.44 20.81 49.65
C GLU A 776 -22.26 19.65 49.05
N GLU A 777 -23.39 19.95 48.40
CA GLU A 777 -24.28 18.97 47.77
C GLU A 777 -23.73 18.48 46.42
N GLU A 778 -23.21 19.41 45.60
CA GLU A 778 -22.53 19.13 44.33
C GLU A 778 -21.25 18.32 44.54
N SER A 779 -20.48 18.65 45.58
CA SER A 779 -19.26 17.92 45.96
C SER A 779 -19.57 16.49 46.41
N GLU A 780 -20.62 16.29 47.21
CA GLU A 780 -21.09 14.96 47.61
C GLU A 780 -21.58 14.14 46.40
N MET A 781 -22.32 14.76 45.48
CA MET A 781 -22.79 14.11 44.25
C MET A 781 -21.64 13.68 43.34
N LEU A 782 -20.64 14.54 43.16
CA LEU A 782 -19.43 14.23 42.40
C LEU A 782 -18.65 13.07 43.03
N GLN A 783 -18.48 13.09 44.36
CA GLN A 783 -17.76 12.02 45.07
C GLN A 783 -18.51 10.68 44.97
N LYS A 784 -19.84 10.68 45.06
CA LYS A 784 -20.68 9.48 44.82
C LYS A 784 -20.50 8.95 43.40
N ALA A 785 -20.50 9.82 42.40
CA ALA A 785 -20.28 9.43 41.01
C ALA A 785 -18.88 8.82 40.80
N ILE A 786 -17.83 9.43 41.37
CA ILE A 786 -16.46 8.91 41.31
C ILE A 786 -16.33 7.55 42.03
N ASN A 787 -16.94 7.39 43.21
CA ASN A 787 -16.92 6.12 43.94
C ASN A 787 -17.59 5.00 43.13
N LYS A 788 -18.73 5.30 42.47
CA LYS A 788 -19.40 4.40 41.54
C LYS A 788 -18.50 4.03 40.35
N LEU A 789 -17.79 5.00 39.76
CA LEU A 789 -16.84 4.75 38.66
C LEU A 789 -15.64 3.90 39.10
N LYS A 790 -15.16 4.04 40.34
CA LYS A 790 -14.09 3.22 40.93
C LYS A 790 -14.54 1.80 41.30
N GLY A 791 -15.83 1.48 41.15
CA GLY A 791 -16.40 0.19 41.56
C GLY A 791 -16.41 0.00 43.09
N ILE A 792 -16.40 1.09 43.84
CA ILE A 792 -16.57 1.11 45.29
C ILE A 792 -18.08 1.24 45.52
N GLU A 793 -18.80 0.12 45.56
CA GLU A 793 -20.21 0.12 45.95
C GLU A 793 -20.33 0.39 47.46
N ASP A 794 -21.14 1.39 47.82
CA ASP A 794 -21.99 1.30 49.02
C ASP A 794 -23.17 0.42 48.61
N ASP A 795 -23.28 -0.75 49.25
CA ASP A 795 -24.25 -1.82 48.97
C ASP A 795 -25.68 -1.48 49.42
N ASP A 796 -26.00 -0.20 49.66
CA ASP A 796 -27.29 0.23 50.19
C ASP A 796 -28.00 1.20 49.24
N GLN A 797 -29.06 0.69 48.61
CA GLN A 797 -30.07 1.35 47.76
C GLN A 797 -29.83 1.35 46.23
N VAL A 798 -29.92 0.17 45.62
CA VAL A 798 -30.53 0.05 44.29
C VAL A 798 -32.03 -0.11 44.47
N ASP A 799 -32.75 1.01 44.64
CA ASP A 799 -34.18 1.03 44.33
C ASP A 799 -34.33 1.01 42.81
N SER A 800 -35.20 0.12 42.36
CA SER A 800 -35.51 -0.23 40.97
C SER A 800 -35.73 0.99 40.06
N LEU A 801 -34.85 1.15 39.06
CA LEU A 801 -35.11 1.86 37.82
C LEU A 801 -34.74 0.96 36.63
N ASP A 802 -35.18 -0.30 36.69
CA ASP A 802 -35.29 -1.19 35.53
C ASP A 802 -36.75 -1.18 35.09
N ASP A 803 -37.13 -0.21 34.25
CA ASP A 803 -38.30 -0.24 33.37
C ASP A 803 -38.28 1.05 32.52
N ASP A 804 -37.45 1.11 31.47
CA ASP A 804 -37.71 1.97 30.28
C ASP A 804 -36.68 1.87 29.13
N TRP A 805 -35.81 0.86 29.08
CA TRP A 805 -34.82 0.71 27.98
C TRP A 805 -35.32 -0.07 26.74
N ASP A 806 -36.62 -0.40 26.65
CA ASP A 806 -37.18 -1.15 25.52
C ASP A 806 -37.80 -0.27 24.40
N ASN A 807 -37.57 1.05 24.40
CA ASN A 807 -37.95 1.91 23.28
C ASN A 807 -36.89 2.96 22.93
N LEU A 808 -35.92 2.62 22.07
CA LEU A 808 -35.30 3.51 21.06
C LEU A 808 -34.39 2.79 20.05
#